data_AF-A0A7J8STF2-F1
#
_entry.id   AF-A0A7J8STF2-F1
#
_cell.length_a   1.000
_cell.length_b   1.000
_cell.length_c   1.000
_cell.angle_alpha   90.00
_cell.angle_beta   90.00
_cell.angle_gamma   90.00
#
_symmetry.space_group_name_H-M   'P 1'
#
loop_
_entity.id
_entity.type
_entity.pdbx_description
1 polymer ?
#
loop_
_entity_poly.entity_id
_entity_poly.type
_entity_poly.pdbx_seq_one_letter_code
_entity_poly.pdbx_strand_id
1 'polypeptide(L)'
;MASFSIPFKLIVFFLFFASSHAFSSKTIASTEADALLKWKASLPNDTQTLLSSLWGGSNYCNWTGITCNNAGSITDIILIEYELKFRGTIHNLNFFYFPNLIWLNLRNNSLYGSIPSHIGNLSNLTFLDLAYNNFSGNIPSEIGLLKSLSMLSLRYNSISGSIPGEILNLTKLHYLDFAQNNIFGSIPSDIGRLSSLTVLFLYQNHLTGTIPISIGDLQNLSQIDLADNRLNGNLSNMNYLYLWSNNFFGSIPDEIGMLKSLFDLQLSNNTLTGVIPDSIGNLTNLEKLVLHFNGLSGSIPTSMGNLNKFFGELSPNWGQCHNLTSLLISNDKNCGKIPFELGHATKLQELDLSSNHLIGPIPNLKAFHEASFDALRNNKGLCGNATGLMACVPSFLSNHGRGKRTKLIISVMLPLFGGLLFLFLLVGNFFTFCKQTRTKESKPREEQQGDIFTVLGFNGRILHDNIIEATEDFSSDYCIGSGGYGSVYKAALPSGQVVAVKKLHRSEDNILINSLKAFESEIIALLEIRHRNIVKMYGFCSHPNHSFLVYEHVERGSLRMVLSNNEQSKEPDWKKRLNVVNGLANALSYMHHGHSHPVVHRDISSNNVLLDLDYEVRVSDFGTARILKPDSSNWTSLASTYGYIAPEFAYTMRVDKKCDIFSFGVLTWEVFMGRHPGDLISYFSSLESAPSSMSNDRQVLLKDTIDQRLAPPVGQSAKDVVSTMKIALACLNGNPQLRPTMHQVSQALGRQSLPLPSIFRTIKLEELLGDVVCNG
;
A
#
# COMPACT_ATOMS: atom_id res chain seq x y z
N MET A 1 -60.43 -46.17 61.54
CA MET A 1 -59.19 -46.61 60.86
C MET A 1 -59.08 -45.85 59.55
N ALA A 2 -58.03 -45.14 59.15
CA ALA A 2 -56.72 -44.83 59.74
C ALA A 2 -56.26 -43.44 59.21
N SER A 3 -55.38 -42.80 59.99
CA SER A 3 -54.76 -41.48 59.80
C SER A 3 -53.88 -41.38 58.55
N PHE A 4 -53.80 -40.20 57.91
CA PHE A 4 -52.59 -39.79 57.20
C PHE A 4 -52.30 -38.30 57.36
N SER A 5 -51.08 -38.00 57.84
CA SER A 5 -50.52 -36.66 57.98
C SER A 5 -49.98 -36.16 56.63
N ILE A 6 -50.16 -34.87 56.37
CA ILE A 6 -49.53 -34.19 55.23
C ILE A 6 -48.15 -33.69 55.69
N PRO A 7 -47.06 -33.99 54.98
CA PRO A 7 -45.73 -33.65 55.45
C PRO A 7 -45.46 -32.16 55.23
N PHE A 8 -44.85 -31.56 56.24
CA PHE A 8 -44.33 -30.18 56.34
C PHE A 8 -43.38 -29.74 55.19
N LYS A 9 -43.10 -30.61 54.22
CA LYS A 9 -42.22 -30.35 53.06
C LYS A 9 -42.88 -29.54 51.94
N LEU A 10 -44.21 -29.46 51.86
CA LEU A 10 -44.86 -28.70 50.77
C LEU A 10 -44.86 -27.18 51.02
N ILE A 11 -44.83 -26.73 52.27
CA ILE A 11 -44.81 -25.29 52.60
C ILE A 11 -43.40 -24.70 52.45
N VAL A 12 -42.34 -25.52 52.61
CA VAL A 12 -40.96 -25.08 52.34
C VAL A 12 -40.67 -24.94 50.84
N PHE A 13 -41.42 -25.63 49.97
CA PHE A 13 -41.22 -25.55 48.52
C PHE A 13 -41.69 -24.21 47.91
N PHE A 14 -42.70 -23.56 48.50
CA PHE A 14 -43.19 -22.27 48.00
C PHE A 14 -42.45 -21.05 48.57
N LEU A 15 -41.70 -21.20 49.68
CA LEU A 15 -40.85 -20.13 50.21
C LEU A 15 -39.44 -20.10 49.59
N PHE A 16 -39.01 -21.16 48.87
CA PHE A 16 -37.75 -21.18 48.12
C PHE A 16 -37.86 -20.66 46.68
N PHE A 17 -39.08 -20.46 46.14
CA PHE A 17 -39.27 -19.91 44.79
C PHE A 17 -39.43 -18.37 44.75
N ALA A 18 -39.49 -17.70 45.91
CA ALA A 18 -39.57 -16.24 46.00
C ALA A 18 -38.23 -15.54 46.29
N SER A 19 -37.12 -16.27 46.42
CA SER A 19 -35.78 -15.71 46.68
C SER A 19 -34.71 -16.10 45.65
N SER A 20 -35.07 -16.79 44.57
CA SER A 20 -34.12 -17.26 43.55
C SER A 20 -33.90 -16.29 42.38
N HIS A 21 -34.45 -15.07 42.40
CA HIS A 21 -34.25 -14.08 41.33
C HIS A 21 -33.04 -13.14 41.53
N ALA A 22 -32.12 -13.48 42.44
CA ALA A 22 -30.88 -12.73 42.65
C ALA A 22 -29.59 -13.59 42.56
N PHE A 23 -29.67 -14.82 42.06
CA PHE A 23 -28.53 -15.75 42.02
C PHE A 23 -28.37 -16.42 40.66
N SER A 24 -28.05 -15.65 39.60
CA SER A 24 -27.51 -16.21 38.34
C SER A 24 -26.92 -15.15 37.40
N SER A 25 -25.95 -14.36 37.87
CA SER A 25 -25.13 -13.51 36.99
C SER A 25 -23.66 -13.45 37.46
N LYS A 26 -23.40 -13.48 38.77
CA LYS A 26 -22.04 -13.49 39.33
C LYS A 26 -21.22 -14.77 39.08
N THR A 27 -21.85 -15.91 38.82
CA THR A 27 -21.16 -17.22 38.70
C THR A 27 -20.64 -17.54 37.30
N ILE A 28 -21.22 -16.98 36.23
CA ILE A 28 -20.71 -17.14 34.84
C ILE A 28 -19.51 -16.23 34.61
N ALA A 29 -19.64 -14.99 35.10
CA ALA A 29 -18.61 -13.95 35.16
C ALA A 29 -17.27 -14.42 35.75
N SER A 30 -17.28 -15.17 36.86
CA SER A 30 -16.04 -15.68 37.45
C SER A 30 -15.36 -16.76 36.61
N THR A 31 -16.13 -17.56 35.86
CA THR A 31 -15.61 -18.70 35.11
C THR A 31 -14.93 -18.33 33.78
N GLU A 32 -15.34 -17.24 33.14
CA GLU A 32 -14.72 -16.72 31.90
C GLU A 32 -13.30 -16.18 32.18
N ALA A 33 -13.15 -15.37 33.22
CA ALA A 33 -11.86 -14.86 33.67
C ALA A 33 -10.92 -15.99 34.09
N ASP A 34 -11.43 -16.99 34.84
CA ASP A 34 -10.65 -18.17 35.22
C ASP A 34 -10.18 -18.98 34.00
N ALA A 35 -11.00 -19.07 32.95
CA ALA A 35 -10.61 -19.74 31.70
C ALA A 35 -9.47 -19.00 30.99
N LEU A 36 -9.52 -17.67 30.94
CA LEU A 36 -8.41 -16.85 30.41
C LEU A 36 -7.14 -16.98 31.26
N LEU A 37 -7.25 -16.97 32.59
CA LEU A 37 -6.10 -17.13 33.47
C LEU A 37 -5.47 -18.53 33.37
N LYS A 38 -6.29 -19.58 33.23
CA LYS A 38 -5.80 -20.94 32.95
C LYS A 38 -5.09 -21.01 31.61
N TRP A 39 -5.63 -20.37 30.58
CA TRP A 39 -4.97 -20.28 29.30
C TRP A 39 -3.63 -19.54 29.42
N LYS A 40 -3.60 -18.37 30.08
CA LYS A 40 -2.36 -17.63 30.39
C LYS A 40 -1.33 -18.53 31.05
N ALA A 41 -1.70 -19.27 32.10
CA ALA A 41 -0.80 -20.16 32.82
C ALA A 41 -0.24 -21.31 31.96
N SER A 42 -0.87 -21.61 30.82
CA SER A 42 -0.39 -22.62 29.87
C SER A 42 0.58 -22.09 28.80
N LEU A 43 0.76 -20.77 28.72
CA LEU A 43 1.64 -20.13 27.73
C LEU A 43 3.10 -20.09 28.20
N PRO A 44 4.09 -19.88 27.32
CA PRO A 44 5.49 -19.70 27.71
C PRO A 44 5.67 -18.52 28.68
N ASN A 45 6.65 -18.61 29.58
CA ASN A 45 6.86 -17.63 30.66
C ASN A 45 6.87 -16.17 30.18
N ASP A 46 7.55 -15.87 29.07
CA ASP A 46 7.60 -14.50 28.54
C ASP A 46 6.20 -13.97 28.21
N THR A 47 5.36 -14.78 27.55
CA THR A 47 3.95 -14.47 27.27
C THR A 47 3.14 -14.34 28.56
N GLN A 48 3.41 -15.16 29.58
CA GLN A 48 2.74 -15.04 30.88
C GLN A 48 3.06 -13.72 31.57
N THR A 49 4.33 -13.30 31.56
CA THR A 49 4.79 -12.05 32.16
C THR A 49 4.13 -10.86 31.47
N LEU A 50 4.09 -10.88 30.13
CA LEU A 50 3.38 -9.91 29.31
C LEU A 50 1.90 -9.81 29.70
N LEU A 51 1.17 -10.93 29.64
CA LEU A 51 -0.26 -10.94 29.99
C LEU A 51 -0.51 -10.57 31.45
N SER A 52 0.43 -10.81 32.36
CA SER A 52 0.30 -10.40 33.76
C SER A 52 0.39 -8.89 33.96
N SER A 53 1.06 -8.16 33.06
CA SER A 53 1.04 -6.69 33.05
C SER A 53 -0.27 -6.12 32.49
N LEU A 54 -0.92 -6.87 31.60
CA LEU A 54 -2.14 -6.46 30.90
C LEU A 54 -3.43 -6.84 31.65
N TRP A 55 -3.37 -7.95 32.39
CA TRP A 55 -4.50 -8.55 33.11
C TRP A 55 -4.25 -8.44 34.61
N GLY A 56 -4.79 -7.39 35.21
CA GLY A 56 -4.68 -7.09 36.63
C GLY A 56 -5.98 -6.53 37.21
N GLY A 57 -6.11 -6.60 38.54
CA GLY A 57 -7.28 -6.11 39.27
C GLY A 57 -8.43 -7.13 39.37
N SER A 58 -9.44 -6.78 40.18
CA SER A 58 -10.59 -7.67 40.47
C SER A 58 -11.68 -7.66 39.40
N ASN A 59 -11.69 -6.66 38.51
CA ASN A 59 -12.65 -6.56 37.42
C ASN A 59 -11.98 -6.90 36.08
N TYR A 60 -12.20 -8.12 35.60
CA TYR A 60 -11.60 -8.63 34.36
C TYR A 60 -12.16 -7.95 33.09
N CYS A 61 -13.31 -7.29 33.16
CA CYS A 61 -13.82 -6.48 32.05
C CYS A 61 -12.99 -5.21 31.80
N ASN A 62 -12.06 -4.88 32.69
CA ASN A 62 -11.08 -3.79 32.50
C ASN A 62 -9.72 -4.32 32.01
N TRP A 63 -9.58 -5.63 31.82
CA TRP A 63 -8.33 -6.19 31.29
C TRP A 63 -8.12 -5.73 29.86
N THR A 64 -6.87 -5.46 29.52
CA THR A 64 -6.53 -5.03 28.15
C THR A 64 -6.95 -6.10 27.16
N GLY A 65 -7.70 -5.67 26.14
CA GLY A 65 -8.21 -6.55 25.09
C GLY A 65 -9.48 -7.33 25.45
N ILE A 66 -10.05 -7.14 26.65
CA ILE A 66 -11.30 -7.79 27.07
C ILE A 66 -12.43 -6.77 27.10
N THR A 67 -13.55 -7.08 26.46
CA THR A 67 -14.80 -6.31 26.58
C THR A 67 -15.92 -7.23 27.05
N CYS A 68 -16.79 -6.70 27.90
CA CYS A 68 -17.95 -7.41 28.43
C CYS A 68 -19.25 -6.70 28.09
N ASN A 69 -20.34 -7.45 28.02
CA ASN A 69 -21.68 -6.90 27.98
C ASN A 69 -22.13 -6.34 29.35
N ASN A 70 -23.34 -5.75 29.38
CA ASN A 70 -23.94 -5.17 30.60
C ASN A 70 -24.14 -6.20 31.74
N ALA A 71 -24.15 -7.51 31.45
CA ALA A 71 -24.25 -8.57 32.43
C ALA A 71 -22.87 -9.04 32.95
N GLY A 72 -21.79 -8.43 32.46
CA GLY A 72 -20.41 -8.77 32.81
C GLY A 72 -19.82 -9.95 32.04
N SER A 73 -20.51 -10.53 31.05
CA SER A 73 -19.98 -11.66 30.28
C SER A 73 -19.14 -11.16 29.10
N ILE A 74 -18.01 -11.82 28.86
CA ILE A 74 -17.03 -11.44 27.82
C ILE A 74 -17.65 -11.58 26.42
N THR A 75 -17.64 -10.47 25.68
CA THR A 75 -18.12 -10.38 24.30
C THR A 75 -16.99 -10.25 23.28
N ASP A 76 -15.84 -9.69 23.69
CA ASP A 76 -14.74 -9.43 22.78
C ASP A 76 -13.41 -9.80 23.44
N ILE A 77 -12.59 -10.57 22.72
CA ILE A 77 -11.19 -10.86 23.06
C ILE A 77 -10.34 -10.37 21.90
N ILE A 78 -9.62 -9.27 22.12
CA ILE A 78 -8.82 -8.56 21.12
C ILE A 78 -7.41 -8.41 21.66
N LEU A 79 -6.52 -9.31 21.25
CA LEU A 79 -5.12 -9.34 21.67
C LEU A 79 -4.23 -9.17 20.43
N ILE A 80 -4.13 -7.92 19.95
CA ILE A 80 -3.32 -7.54 18.80
C ILE A 80 -2.14 -6.75 19.34
N GLU A 81 -0.91 -7.28 19.26
CA GLU A 81 0.26 -6.58 19.81
C GLU A 81 1.34 -6.37 18.74
N TYR A 82 1.86 -5.14 18.69
CA TYR A 82 2.80 -4.71 17.63
C TYR A 82 4.27 -4.82 18.04
N GLU A 83 4.55 -4.89 19.35
CA GLU A 83 5.92 -4.83 19.86
C GLU A 83 6.43 -6.15 20.47
N LEU A 84 5.55 -6.97 21.05
CA LEU A 84 5.93 -8.22 21.73
C LEU A 84 4.95 -9.34 21.36
N LYS A 85 5.30 -10.10 20.31
CA LYS A 85 4.44 -11.15 19.73
C LYS A 85 4.13 -12.26 20.75
N PHE A 86 2.87 -12.40 21.17
CA PHE A 86 2.48 -13.47 22.09
C PHE A 86 2.81 -14.83 21.48
N ARG A 87 3.56 -15.67 22.21
CA ARG A 87 3.86 -17.05 21.83
C ARG A 87 2.99 -18.02 22.61
N GLY A 88 2.66 -19.14 22.00
CA GLY A 88 1.98 -20.27 22.63
C GLY A 88 0.84 -20.82 21.77
N THR A 89 0.03 -21.70 22.34
CA THR A 89 -1.07 -22.36 21.63
C THR A 89 -2.42 -21.86 22.15
N ILE A 90 -3.43 -21.85 21.28
CA ILE A 90 -4.83 -21.60 21.70
C ILE A 90 -5.56 -22.89 22.09
N HIS A 91 -4.90 -24.04 22.02
CA HIS A 91 -5.53 -25.35 22.25
C HIS A 91 -6.11 -25.47 23.66
N ASN A 92 -5.42 -24.87 24.64
CA ASN A 92 -5.81 -24.87 26.05
C ASN A 92 -6.80 -23.76 26.43
N LEU A 93 -7.15 -22.87 25.51
CA LEU A 93 -8.21 -21.88 25.72
C LEU A 93 -9.55 -22.58 25.50
N ASN A 94 -10.20 -23.01 26.58
CA ASN A 94 -11.46 -23.74 26.48
C ASN A 94 -12.61 -22.79 26.09
N PHE A 95 -12.98 -22.82 24.81
CA PHE A 95 -14.01 -21.94 24.25
C PHE A 95 -15.43 -22.19 24.80
N PHE A 96 -15.67 -23.31 25.48
CA PHE A 96 -16.97 -23.59 26.14
C PHE A 96 -17.36 -22.52 27.17
N TYR A 97 -16.37 -21.87 27.78
CA TYR A 97 -16.63 -20.87 28.82
C TYR A 97 -17.05 -19.50 28.27
N PHE A 98 -17.02 -19.26 26.96
CA PHE A 98 -17.32 -17.95 26.36
C PHE A 98 -18.57 -18.00 25.45
N PRO A 99 -19.76 -18.31 25.97
CA PRO A 99 -20.98 -18.50 25.17
C PRO A 99 -21.49 -17.21 24.51
N ASN A 100 -21.07 -16.05 25.01
CA ASN A 100 -21.47 -14.74 24.49
C ASN A 100 -20.37 -14.06 23.66
N LEU A 101 -19.29 -14.78 23.32
CA LEU A 101 -18.20 -14.19 22.53
C LEU A 101 -18.67 -13.88 21.11
N ILE A 102 -18.47 -12.63 20.70
CA ILE A 102 -18.88 -12.08 19.41
C ILE A 102 -17.65 -11.80 18.54
N TRP A 103 -16.55 -11.34 19.15
CA TRP A 103 -15.29 -11.01 18.48
C TRP A 103 -14.11 -11.74 19.10
N LEU A 104 -13.38 -12.49 18.27
CA LEU A 104 -12.09 -13.07 18.63
C LEU A 104 -11.04 -12.60 17.62
N ASN A 105 -10.14 -11.73 18.08
CA ASN A 105 -9.05 -11.21 17.27
C ASN A 105 -7.71 -11.46 17.98
N LEU A 106 -6.95 -12.40 17.44
CA LEU A 106 -5.62 -12.78 17.92
C LEU A 106 -4.54 -12.52 16.85
N ARG A 107 -4.84 -11.63 15.91
CA ARG A 107 -3.98 -11.34 14.76
C ARG A 107 -2.62 -10.82 15.19
N ASN A 108 -1.60 -11.07 14.36
CA ASN A 108 -0.27 -10.48 14.47
C ASN A 108 0.47 -10.88 15.74
N ASN A 109 0.40 -12.16 16.07
CA ASN A 109 1.13 -12.76 17.20
C ASN A 109 2.11 -13.83 16.70
N SER A 110 2.67 -14.59 17.63
CA SER A 110 3.48 -15.78 17.33
C SER A 110 2.80 -17.03 17.90
N LEU A 111 1.47 -17.07 17.82
CA LEU A 111 0.69 -18.24 18.24
C LEU A 111 0.91 -19.39 17.25
N TYR A 112 1.03 -20.61 17.76
CA TYR A 112 1.35 -21.78 16.97
C TYR A 112 0.54 -23.01 17.41
N GLY A 113 0.66 -24.09 16.63
CA GLY A 113 -0.13 -25.31 16.81
C GLY A 113 -1.42 -25.28 16.00
N SER A 114 -2.32 -26.25 16.21
CA SER A 114 -3.57 -26.36 15.47
C SER A 114 -4.70 -25.53 16.05
N ILE A 115 -5.60 -25.06 15.18
CA ILE A 115 -6.88 -24.50 15.59
C ILE A 115 -7.70 -25.63 16.22
N PRO A 116 -8.12 -25.52 17.49
CA PRO A 116 -8.83 -26.59 18.17
C PRO A 116 -10.28 -26.73 17.65
N SER A 117 -10.79 -27.95 17.56
CA SER A 117 -12.17 -28.23 17.13
C SER A 117 -13.22 -27.59 18.04
N HIS A 118 -12.92 -27.44 19.33
CA HIS A 118 -13.83 -26.78 20.29
C HIS A 118 -14.05 -25.29 20.02
N ILE A 119 -13.35 -24.68 19.04
CA ILE A 119 -13.69 -23.35 18.52
C ILE A 119 -15.13 -23.27 18.00
N GLY A 120 -15.68 -24.39 17.51
CA GLY A 120 -17.07 -24.48 17.05
C GLY A 120 -18.12 -24.25 18.15
N ASN A 121 -17.73 -24.20 19.42
CA ASN A 121 -18.63 -23.90 20.54
C ASN A 121 -19.03 -22.41 20.61
N LEU A 122 -18.34 -21.53 19.88
CA LEU A 122 -18.60 -20.08 19.90
C LEU A 122 -19.77 -19.70 18.98
N SER A 123 -20.98 -20.17 19.31
CA SER A 123 -22.17 -20.05 18.45
C SER A 123 -22.59 -18.61 18.08
N ASN A 124 -22.22 -17.63 18.91
CA ASN A 124 -22.50 -16.21 18.71
C ASN A 124 -21.37 -15.44 18.00
N LEU A 125 -20.27 -16.11 17.65
CA LEU A 125 -19.11 -15.46 17.05
C LEU A 125 -19.46 -14.91 15.66
N THR A 126 -19.16 -13.62 15.46
CA THR A 126 -19.35 -12.93 14.18
C THR A 126 -18.03 -12.56 13.51
N PHE A 127 -16.96 -12.44 14.29
CA PHE A 127 -15.64 -12.03 13.82
C PHE A 127 -14.55 -12.96 14.38
N LEU A 128 -13.80 -13.60 13.48
CA LEU A 128 -12.66 -14.45 13.82
C LEU A 128 -11.46 -14.09 12.96
N ASP A 129 -10.46 -13.43 13.56
CA ASP A 129 -9.19 -13.11 12.90
C ASP A 129 -8.02 -13.75 13.66
N LEU A 130 -7.40 -14.74 13.01
CA LEU A 130 -6.21 -15.45 13.49
C LEU A 130 -5.01 -15.21 12.56
N ALA A 131 -5.08 -14.22 11.66
CA ALA A 131 -4.05 -14.01 10.65
C ALA A 131 -2.71 -13.53 11.22
N TYR A 132 -1.65 -13.70 10.43
CA TYR A 132 -0.28 -13.31 10.80
C TYR A 132 0.16 -13.98 12.10
N ASN A 133 0.06 -15.31 12.12
CA ASN A 133 0.49 -16.17 13.22
C ASN A 133 1.27 -17.35 12.63
N ASN A 134 1.54 -18.36 13.45
CA ASN A 134 2.26 -19.57 13.07
C ASN A 134 1.38 -20.83 13.27
N PHE A 135 0.05 -20.70 13.12
CA PHE A 135 -0.88 -21.82 13.22
C PHE A 135 -0.60 -22.85 12.12
N SER A 136 -0.75 -24.14 12.43
CA SER A 136 -0.41 -25.27 11.56
C SER A 136 -1.49 -26.36 11.64
N GLY A 137 -1.42 -27.35 10.75
CA GLY A 137 -2.43 -28.41 10.69
C GLY A 137 -3.68 -27.96 9.96
N ASN A 138 -4.78 -28.72 10.09
CA ASN A 138 -5.96 -28.53 9.26
C ASN A 138 -6.93 -27.48 9.83
N ILE A 139 -7.74 -26.88 8.96
CA ILE A 139 -8.92 -26.13 9.37
C ILE A 139 -9.94 -27.14 9.94
N PRO A 140 -10.38 -27.01 11.20
CA PRO A 140 -11.33 -27.96 11.80
C PRO A 140 -12.71 -27.85 11.13
N SER A 141 -13.36 -28.98 10.87
CA SER A 141 -14.73 -29.04 10.32
C SER A 141 -15.75 -28.31 11.19
N GLU A 142 -15.50 -28.27 12.50
CA GLU A 142 -16.33 -27.60 13.50
C GLU A 142 -16.43 -26.08 13.30
N ILE A 143 -15.56 -25.49 12.47
CA ILE A 143 -15.70 -24.08 12.08
C ILE A 143 -17.05 -23.81 11.40
N GLY A 144 -17.62 -24.81 10.72
CA GLY A 144 -18.95 -24.73 10.11
C GLY A 144 -20.11 -24.65 11.11
N LEU A 145 -19.86 -24.81 12.41
CA LEU A 145 -20.86 -24.60 13.47
C LEU A 145 -21.07 -23.11 13.79
N LEU A 146 -20.16 -22.23 13.39
CA LEU A 146 -20.16 -20.79 13.67
C LEU A 146 -21.13 -20.03 12.75
N LYS A 147 -22.43 -20.38 12.77
CA LYS A 147 -23.43 -19.88 11.81
C LYS A 147 -23.65 -18.36 11.80
N SER A 148 -23.17 -17.66 12.82
CA SER A 148 -23.23 -16.20 12.93
C SER A 148 -22.03 -15.49 12.31
N LEU A 149 -21.01 -16.25 11.87
CA LEU A 149 -19.74 -15.71 11.41
C LEU A 149 -19.92 -14.88 10.14
N SER A 150 -19.41 -13.65 10.18
CA SER A 150 -19.43 -12.67 9.11
C SER A 150 -18.04 -12.43 8.54
N MET A 151 -17.00 -12.52 9.38
CA MET A 151 -15.61 -12.37 8.99
C MET A 151 -14.79 -13.55 9.51
N LEU A 152 -14.05 -14.20 8.60
CA LEU A 152 -13.11 -15.25 8.91
C LEU A 152 -11.78 -15.01 8.18
N SER A 153 -10.70 -14.89 8.95
CA SER A 153 -9.35 -14.69 8.43
C SER A 153 -8.35 -15.60 9.12
N LEU A 154 -7.68 -16.43 8.31
CA LEU A 154 -6.59 -17.32 8.71
C LEU A 154 -5.30 -17.00 7.94
N ARG A 155 -5.26 -15.86 7.26
CA ARG A 155 -4.18 -15.46 6.37
C ARG A 155 -2.80 -15.50 7.02
N TYR A 156 -1.77 -15.86 6.26
CA TYR A 156 -0.37 -15.83 6.71
C TYR A 156 -0.19 -16.67 7.98
N ASN A 157 -0.35 -17.98 7.79
CA ASN A 157 -0.09 -19.02 8.77
C ASN A 157 0.59 -20.21 8.05
N SER A 158 0.80 -21.31 8.75
CA SER A 158 1.31 -22.57 8.19
C SER A 158 0.20 -23.64 8.08
N ILE A 159 -1.06 -23.23 7.90
CA ILE A 159 -2.22 -24.13 7.84
C ILE A 159 -2.13 -25.01 6.60
N SER A 160 -2.43 -26.30 6.76
CA SER A 160 -2.40 -27.32 5.72
C SER A 160 -3.75 -28.01 5.59
N GLY A 161 -3.83 -29.05 4.76
CA GLY A 161 -5.08 -29.79 4.54
C GLY A 161 -5.97 -29.11 3.51
N SER A 162 -7.17 -29.69 3.30
CA SER A 162 -8.18 -29.14 2.41
C SER A 162 -9.11 -28.16 3.12
N ILE A 163 -9.73 -27.27 2.35
CA ILE A 163 -10.85 -26.45 2.83
C ILE A 163 -12.00 -27.41 3.21
N PRO A 164 -12.46 -27.44 4.48
CA PRO A 164 -13.53 -28.33 4.91
C PRO A 164 -14.85 -27.95 4.24
N GLY A 165 -15.64 -28.93 3.81
CA GLY A 165 -16.94 -28.70 3.17
C GLY A 165 -17.94 -28.01 4.10
N GLU A 166 -17.76 -28.16 5.41
CA GLU A 166 -18.55 -27.53 6.46
C GLU A 166 -18.48 -25.99 6.43
N ILE A 167 -17.46 -25.40 5.77
CA ILE A 167 -17.38 -23.95 5.53
C ILE A 167 -18.66 -23.43 4.83
N LEU A 168 -19.33 -24.26 4.04
CA LEU A 168 -20.54 -23.94 3.28
C LEU A 168 -21.78 -23.73 4.17
N ASN A 169 -21.68 -24.02 5.48
CA ASN A 169 -22.72 -23.72 6.44
C ASN A 169 -22.70 -22.26 6.92
N LEU A 170 -21.65 -21.50 6.60
CA LEU A 170 -21.44 -20.12 7.06
C LEU A 170 -22.12 -19.10 6.14
N THR A 171 -23.45 -19.20 5.94
CA THR A 171 -24.18 -18.40 4.93
C THR A 171 -24.21 -16.89 5.19
N LYS A 172 -23.85 -16.43 6.39
CA LYS A 172 -23.70 -15.01 6.76
C LYS A 172 -22.30 -14.45 6.51
N LEU A 173 -21.37 -15.26 6.00
CA LEU A 173 -19.98 -14.87 5.81
C LEU A 173 -19.86 -13.86 4.68
N HIS A 174 -19.30 -12.69 4.98
CA HIS A 174 -19.01 -11.62 4.03
C HIS A 174 -17.54 -11.63 3.60
N TYR A 175 -16.63 -11.97 4.52
CA TYR A 175 -15.19 -11.94 4.29
C TYR A 175 -14.55 -13.28 4.64
N LEU A 176 -13.90 -13.90 3.66
CA LEU A 176 -13.14 -15.14 3.81
C LEU A 176 -11.72 -14.97 3.27
N ASP A 177 -10.72 -15.06 4.15
CA ASP A 177 -9.31 -14.91 3.77
C ASP A 177 -8.45 -16.04 4.35
N PHE A 178 -8.07 -16.97 3.48
CA PHE A 178 -7.16 -18.07 3.77
C PHE A 178 -5.83 -17.95 3.02
N ALA A 179 -5.53 -16.77 2.47
CA ALA A 179 -4.35 -16.56 1.65
C ALA A 179 -3.04 -16.83 2.41
N GLN A 180 -1.97 -17.15 1.68
CA GLN A 180 -0.62 -17.32 2.24
C GLN A 180 -0.57 -18.42 3.31
N ASN A 181 -0.94 -19.63 2.91
CA ASN A 181 -0.91 -20.85 3.74
C ASN A 181 -0.42 -22.04 2.88
N ASN A 182 -0.46 -23.25 3.43
CA ASN A 182 -0.11 -24.51 2.73
C ASN A 182 -1.35 -25.34 2.39
N ILE A 183 -2.51 -24.71 2.14
CA ILE A 183 -3.79 -25.39 1.91
C ILE A 183 -3.77 -26.05 0.53
N PHE A 184 -4.24 -27.29 0.43
CA PHE A 184 -4.28 -28.07 -0.82
C PHE A 184 -5.67 -28.66 -1.09
N GLY A 185 -5.83 -29.39 -2.19
CA GLY A 185 -7.13 -29.92 -2.62
C GLY A 185 -7.94 -28.87 -3.39
N SER A 186 -9.23 -29.13 -3.60
CA SER A 186 -10.10 -28.27 -4.40
C SER A 186 -10.87 -27.25 -3.57
N ILE A 187 -11.24 -26.14 -4.20
CA ILE A 187 -12.28 -25.24 -3.67
C ILE A 187 -13.60 -26.04 -3.61
N PRO A 188 -14.37 -25.99 -2.51
CA PRO A 188 -15.64 -26.73 -2.40
C PRO A 188 -16.61 -26.39 -3.56
N SER A 189 -17.19 -27.42 -4.18
CA SER A 189 -17.97 -27.26 -5.43
C SER A 189 -19.19 -26.36 -5.31
N ASP A 190 -19.77 -26.25 -4.11
CA ASP A 190 -21.00 -25.49 -3.84
C ASP A 190 -20.70 -24.17 -3.09
N ILE A 191 -19.53 -23.57 -3.33
CA ILE A 191 -19.12 -22.29 -2.72
C ILE A 191 -20.15 -21.17 -2.94
N GLY A 192 -20.92 -21.24 -4.02
CA GLY A 192 -22.05 -20.35 -4.32
C GLY A 192 -23.12 -20.25 -3.24
N ARG A 193 -23.20 -21.23 -2.32
CA ARG A 193 -24.09 -21.18 -1.15
C ARG A 193 -23.79 -20.02 -0.19
N LEU A 194 -22.59 -19.44 -0.25
CA LEU A 194 -22.17 -18.32 0.58
C LEU A 194 -22.64 -16.98 -0.03
N SER A 195 -23.94 -16.82 -0.26
CA SER A 195 -24.51 -15.68 -1.02
C SER A 195 -24.21 -14.28 -0.44
N SER A 196 -23.81 -14.20 0.83
CA SER A 196 -23.41 -12.93 1.49
C SER A 196 -21.95 -12.55 1.23
N LEU A 197 -21.15 -13.43 0.62
CA LEU A 197 -19.71 -13.27 0.48
C LEU A 197 -19.37 -12.12 -0.48
N THR A 198 -18.58 -11.16 0.00
CA THR A 198 -18.11 -10.00 -0.76
C THR A 198 -16.62 -10.08 -1.07
N VAL A 199 -15.84 -10.78 -0.24
CA VAL A 199 -14.40 -10.96 -0.39
C VAL A 199 -14.01 -12.42 -0.20
N LEU A 200 -13.30 -12.98 -1.18
CA LEU A 200 -12.73 -14.33 -1.14
C LEU A 200 -11.25 -14.32 -1.53
N PHE A 201 -10.36 -14.50 -0.55
CA PHE A 201 -8.92 -14.56 -0.79
C PHE A 201 -8.35 -15.94 -0.45
N LEU A 202 -7.83 -16.62 -1.46
CA LEU A 202 -7.24 -17.97 -1.37
C LEU A 202 -5.84 -18.04 -2.00
N TYR A 203 -5.26 -16.91 -2.41
CA TYR A 203 -3.98 -16.87 -3.11
C TYR A 203 -2.79 -17.36 -2.28
N GLN A 204 -1.69 -17.69 -2.95
CA GLN A 204 -0.46 -18.22 -2.33
C GLN A 204 -0.75 -19.44 -1.45
N ASN A 205 -1.27 -20.48 -2.08
CA ASN A 205 -1.57 -21.78 -1.47
C ASN A 205 -1.17 -22.91 -2.45
N HIS A 206 -1.61 -24.14 -2.18
CA HIS A 206 -1.41 -25.31 -3.02
C HIS A 206 -2.73 -25.87 -3.55
N LEU A 207 -3.75 -25.02 -3.75
CA LEU A 207 -5.06 -25.44 -4.23
C LEU A 207 -4.95 -26.01 -5.65
N THR A 208 -5.75 -27.03 -5.94
CA THR A 208 -5.75 -27.82 -7.16
C THR A 208 -7.17 -28.00 -7.69
N GLY A 209 -7.31 -28.51 -8.92
CA GLY A 209 -8.62 -28.70 -9.54
C GLY A 209 -9.18 -27.42 -10.14
N THR A 210 -10.43 -27.47 -10.58
CA THR A 210 -11.11 -26.38 -11.28
C THR A 210 -11.77 -25.40 -10.33
N ILE A 211 -11.86 -24.13 -10.72
CA ILE A 211 -12.71 -23.17 -10.02
C ILE A 211 -14.18 -23.63 -10.16
N PRO A 212 -14.93 -23.80 -9.07
CA PRO A 212 -16.32 -24.23 -9.13
C PRO A 212 -17.21 -23.23 -9.88
N ILE A 213 -18.10 -23.71 -10.74
CA ILE A 213 -19.06 -22.87 -11.49
C ILE A 213 -19.97 -22.09 -10.54
N SER A 214 -20.29 -22.67 -9.37
CA SER A 214 -21.12 -22.01 -8.35
C SER A 214 -20.50 -20.71 -7.79
N ILE A 215 -19.23 -20.43 -8.04
CA ILE A 215 -18.64 -19.13 -7.71
C ILE A 215 -19.35 -17.98 -8.44
N GLY A 216 -19.94 -18.26 -9.61
CA GLY A 216 -20.77 -17.33 -10.36
C GLY A 216 -22.10 -16.99 -9.67
N ASP A 217 -22.56 -17.82 -8.72
CA ASP A 217 -23.79 -17.58 -7.95
C ASP A 217 -23.60 -16.55 -6.83
N LEU A 218 -22.35 -16.16 -6.53
CA LEU A 218 -22.01 -15.19 -5.49
C LEU A 218 -22.27 -13.75 -5.98
N GLN A 219 -23.53 -13.33 -5.94
CA GLN A 219 -23.99 -12.03 -6.49
C GLN A 219 -23.36 -10.80 -5.82
N ASN A 220 -22.93 -10.92 -4.56
CA ASN A 220 -22.33 -9.82 -3.80
C ASN A 220 -20.79 -9.83 -3.85
N LEU A 221 -20.18 -10.78 -4.54
CA LEU A 221 -18.73 -10.93 -4.58
C LEU A 221 -18.11 -9.75 -5.33
N SER A 222 -17.28 -8.99 -4.62
CA SER A 222 -16.62 -7.79 -5.14
C SER A 222 -15.13 -7.99 -5.36
N GLN A 223 -14.51 -8.89 -4.59
CA GLN A 223 -13.08 -9.16 -4.65
C GLN A 223 -12.84 -10.66 -4.53
N ILE A 224 -12.06 -11.19 -5.47
CA ILE A 224 -11.65 -12.59 -5.45
C ILE A 224 -10.22 -12.74 -5.95
N ASP A 225 -9.36 -13.31 -5.12
CA ASP A 225 -7.96 -13.55 -5.46
C ASP A 225 -7.58 -15.01 -5.21
N LEU A 226 -7.29 -15.71 -6.30
CA LEU A 226 -6.88 -17.11 -6.32
C LEU A 226 -5.46 -17.29 -6.90
N ALA A 227 -4.69 -16.21 -7.03
CA ALA A 227 -3.36 -16.23 -7.62
C ALA A 227 -2.37 -17.15 -6.88
N ASP A 228 -1.25 -17.51 -7.51
CA ASP A 228 -0.21 -18.35 -6.90
C ASP A 228 -0.78 -19.65 -6.29
N ASN A 229 -1.50 -20.42 -7.11
CA ASN A 229 -2.02 -21.74 -6.77
C ASN A 229 -1.70 -22.74 -7.89
N ARG A 230 -2.25 -23.96 -7.81
CA ARG A 230 -2.16 -25.00 -8.86
C ARG A 230 -3.53 -25.29 -9.47
N LEU A 231 -4.40 -24.28 -9.54
CA LEU A 231 -5.73 -24.39 -10.13
C LEU A 231 -5.62 -24.57 -11.64
N ASN A 232 -6.56 -25.32 -12.22
CA ASN A 232 -6.59 -25.63 -13.65
C ASN A 232 -8.02 -25.57 -14.21
N GLY A 233 -8.17 -25.86 -15.51
CA GLY A 233 -9.46 -25.87 -16.20
C GLY A 233 -9.57 -24.77 -17.25
N ASN A 234 -10.69 -24.81 -17.98
CA ASN A 234 -11.06 -23.78 -18.94
C ASN A 234 -11.77 -22.64 -18.22
N LEU A 235 -11.51 -21.40 -18.64
CA LEU A 235 -12.05 -20.19 -18.00
C LEU A 235 -13.56 -19.97 -18.27
N SER A 236 -14.24 -20.83 -19.03
CA SER A 236 -15.67 -20.73 -19.37
C SER A 236 -16.58 -20.40 -18.17
N ASN A 237 -17.30 -19.28 -18.26
CA ASN A 237 -18.40 -18.84 -17.37
C ASN A 237 -18.00 -18.34 -15.95
N MET A 238 -16.94 -17.52 -15.84
CA MET A 238 -16.46 -16.95 -14.55
C MET A 238 -16.80 -15.47 -14.40
N ASN A 239 -17.21 -15.04 -13.19
CA ASN A 239 -17.72 -13.68 -12.96
C ASN A 239 -16.80 -12.64 -12.27
N TYR A 240 -15.68 -13.04 -11.64
CA TYR A 240 -14.83 -12.11 -10.86
C TYR A 240 -13.41 -12.72 -10.76
N LEU A 241 -12.29 -12.01 -10.99
CA LEU A 241 -11.04 -12.76 -11.23
C LEU A 241 -9.64 -12.06 -11.12
N TYR A 242 -8.86 -12.41 -10.08
CA TYR A 242 -7.39 -12.44 -10.13
C TYR A 242 -6.90 -13.90 -10.17
N LEU A 243 -6.22 -14.32 -11.25
CA LEU A 243 -5.74 -15.71 -11.46
C LEU A 243 -4.30 -15.82 -11.94
N TRP A 244 -3.52 -14.75 -11.84
CA TRP A 244 -2.15 -14.81 -12.29
C TRP A 244 -1.36 -15.92 -11.57
N SER A 245 -0.39 -16.54 -12.25
CA SER A 245 0.45 -17.62 -11.69
C SER A 245 -0.36 -18.87 -11.27
N ASN A 246 -1.01 -19.51 -12.26
CA ASN A 246 -1.77 -20.76 -12.12
C ASN A 246 -1.55 -21.68 -13.34
N ASN A 247 -2.29 -22.80 -13.44
CA ASN A 247 -2.24 -23.75 -14.56
C ASN A 247 -3.50 -23.69 -15.45
N PHE A 248 -4.11 -22.52 -15.65
CA PHE A 248 -5.28 -22.39 -16.54
C PHE A 248 -4.88 -22.61 -18.01
N PHE A 249 -5.71 -23.32 -18.76
CA PHE A 249 -5.49 -23.66 -20.18
C PHE A 249 -6.77 -23.42 -21.00
N GLY A 250 -6.65 -23.41 -22.33
CA GLY A 250 -7.77 -23.05 -23.22
C GLY A 250 -7.90 -21.54 -23.42
N SER A 251 -9.00 -21.10 -24.01
CA SER A 251 -9.22 -19.68 -24.36
C SER A 251 -9.82 -18.86 -23.24
N ILE A 252 -9.60 -17.54 -23.29
CA ILE A 252 -10.36 -16.60 -22.46
C ILE A 252 -11.81 -16.60 -22.97
N PRO A 253 -12.81 -16.82 -22.10
CA PRO A 253 -14.22 -16.94 -22.48
C PRO A 253 -14.84 -15.60 -22.86
N ASP A 254 -15.80 -15.60 -23.78
CA ASP A 254 -16.58 -14.41 -24.11
C ASP A 254 -17.38 -13.89 -22.89
N GLU A 255 -17.70 -14.76 -21.94
CA GLU A 255 -18.41 -14.39 -20.71
C GLU A 255 -17.61 -13.44 -19.81
N ILE A 256 -16.29 -13.31 -20.01
CA ILE A 256 -15.47 -12.31 -19.29
C ILE A 256 -15.97 -10.87 -19.52
N GLY A 257 -16.66 -10.60 -20.63
CA GLY A 257 -17.25 -9.30 -20.90
C GLY A 257 -18.52 -9.00 -20.10
N MET A 258 -19.07 -9.97 -19.37
CA MET A 258 -20.23 -9.76 -18.51
C MET A 258 -19.86 -9.03 -17.21
N LEU A 259 -18.57 -8.90 -16.91
CA LEU A 259 -18.07 -8.59 -15.56
C LEU A 259 -17.83 -7.10 -15.38
N LYS A 260 -18.84 -6.30 -15.70
CA LYS A 260 -18.74 -4.85 -15.89
C LYS A 260 -18.19 -4.09 -14.67
N SER A 261 -18.22 -4.69 -13.48
CA SER A 261 -17.66 -4.14 -12.24
C SER A 261 -16.17 -4.41 -12.05
N LEU A 262 -15.52 -5.23 -12.90
CA LEU A 262 -14.10 -5.52 -12.79
C LEU A 262 -13.26 -4.27 -13.00
N PHE A 263 -12.29 -4.09 -12.11
CA PHE A 263 -11.34 -2.97 -12.10
C PHE A 263 -9.93 -3.41 -12.48
N ASP A 264 -9.52 -4.61 -12.07
CA ASP A 264 -8.21 -5.18 -12.39
C ASP A 264 -8.41 -6.66 -12.72
N LEU A 265 -7.91 -7.08 -13.88
CA LEU A 265 -8.00 -8.44 -14.40
C LEU A 265 -6.59 -8.92 -14.71
N GLN A 266 -6.09 -9.85 -13.89
CA GLN A 266 -4.75 -10.40 -14.05
C GLN A 266 -4.81 -11.89 -14.33
N LEU A 267 -4.44 -12.28 -15.56
CA LEU A 267 -4.41 -13.66 -16.04
C LEU A 267 -2.99 -14.11 -16.44
N SER A 268 -1.98 -13.28 -16.15
CA SER A 268 -0.60 -13.56 -16.57
C SER A 268 0.00 -14.81 -15.94
N ASN A 269 1.01 -15.40 -16.60
CA ASN A 269 1.71 -16.60 -16.13
C ASN A 269 0.75 -17.80 -15.97
N ASN A 270 0.09 -18.17 -17.06
CA ASN A 270 -0.79 -19.32 -17.21
C ASN A 270 -0.48 -20.03 -18.55
N THR A 271 -1.25 -21.06 -18.91
CA THR A 271 -1.16 -21.77 -20.20
C THR A 271 -2.34 -21.47 -21.14
N LEU A 272 -2.93 -20.27 -21.03
CA LEU A 272 -4.07 -19.86 -21.84
C LEU A 272 -3.65 -19.73 -23.32
N THR A 273 -4.55 -20.10 -24.24
CA THR A 273 -4.34 -20.13 -25.70
C THR A 273 -5.53 -19.48 -26.43
N GLY A 274 -5.57 -19.44 -27.75
CA GLY A 274 -6.70 -18.83 -28.48
C GLY A 274 -6.68 -17.30 -28.45
N VAL A 275 -7.79 -16.64 -28.77
CA VAL A 275 -7.88 -15.18 -28.92
C VAL A 275 -8.33 -14.47 -27.66
N ILE A 276 -8.03 -13.18 -27.54
CA ILE A 276 -8.68 -12.32 -26.56
C ILE A 276 -10.10 -12.05 -27.08
N PRO A 277 -11.16 -12.32 -26.30
CA PRO A 277 -12.54 -12.19 -26.77
C PRO A 277 -12.95 -10.73 -26.94
N ASP A 278 -13.77 -10.44 -27.96
CA ASP A 278 -14.30 -9.08 -28.21
C ASP A 278 -15.14 -8.56 -27.05
N SER A 279 -15.70 -9.44 -26.24
CA SER A 279 -16.45 -9.07 -25.06
C SER A 279 -15.62 -8.34 -24.00
N ILE A 280 -14.28 -8.44 -24.02
CA ILE A 280 -13.39 -7.74 -23.07
C ILE A 280 -13.64 -6.22 -23.05
N GLY A 281 -14.05 -5.65 -24.19
CA GLY A 281 -14.40 -4.23 -24.32
C GLY A 281 -15.64 -3.80 -23.55
N ASN A 282 -16.45 -4.74 -23.05
CA ASN A 282 -17.60 -4.46 -22.20
C ASN A 282 -17.22 -4.16 -20.74
N LEU A 283 -15.95 -4.40 -20.36
CA LEU A 283 -15.42 -4.18 -19.01
C LEU A 283 -15.10 -2.72 -18.73
N THR A 284 -16.07 -1.82 -18.88
CA THR A 284 -15.85 -0.35 -18.89
C THR A 284 -15.21 0.24 -17.61
N ASN A 285 -15.19 -0.49 -16.50
CA ASN A 285 -14.53 -0.09 -15.25
C ASN A 285 -13.08 -0.61 -15.11
N LEU A 286 -12.60 -1.42 -16.06
CA LEU A 286 -11.30 -2.06 -16.02
C LEU A 286 -10.18 -1.04 -16.24
N GLU A 287 -9.33 -0.87 -15.25
CA GLU A 287 -8.17 0.03 -15.26
C GLU A 287 -6.86 -0.73 -15.52
N LYS A 288 -6.84 -2.03 -15.22
CA LYS A 288 -5.66 -2.86 -15.36
C LYS A 288 -6.03 -4.22 -15.95
N LEU A 289 -5.34 -4.60 -17.04
CA LEU A 289 -5.48 -5.90 -17.69
C LEU A 289 -4.09 -6.47 -17.95
N VAL A 290 -3.80 -7.60 -17.33
CA VAL A 290 -2.47 -8.22 -17.35
C VAL A 290 -2.57 -9.62 -17.92
N LEU A 291 -2.13 -9.80 -19.16
CA LEU A 291 -2.28 -11.06 -19.92
C LEU A 291 -0.97 -11.75 -20.31
N HIS A 292 0.17 -11.14 -19.99
CA HIS A 292 1.51 -11.59 -20.41
C HIS A 292 1.90 -12.98 -19.85
N PHE A 293 2.89 -13.66 -20.44
CA PHE A 293 3.25 -15.05 -20.11
C PHE A 293 2.07 -16.03 -20.23
N ASN A 294 1.43 -16.05 -21.40
CA ASN A 294 0.44 -17.05 -21.85
C ASN A 294 0.73 -17.42 -23.32
N GLY A 295 0.00 -18.39 -23.87
CA GLY A 295 -0.01 -18.76 -25.30
C GLY A 295 -1.14 -18.11 -26.13
N LEU A 296 -1.65 -16.95 -25.70
CA LEU A 296 -2.70 -16.21 -26.42
C LEU A 296 -2.23 -15.77 -27.82
N SER A 297 -3.15 -15.74 -28.78
CA SER A 297 -2.93 -15.56 -30.22
C SER A 297 -4.04 -14.71 -30.84
N GLY A 298 -3.97 -14.38 -32.13
CA GLY A 298 -5.01 -13.61 -32.83
C GLY A 298 -4.88 -12.08 -32.68
N SER A 299 -5.87 -11.35 -33.17
CA SER A 299 -5.94 -9.88 -33.12
C SER A 299 -6.40 -9.39 -31.75
N ILE A 300 -6.00 -8.18 -31.40
CA ILE A 300 -6.59 -7.47 -30.26
C ILE A 300 -8.00 -7.05 -30.67
N PRO A 301 -9.02 -7.35 -29.86
CA PRO A 301 -10.36 -6.83 -30.05
C PRO A 301 -10.41 -5.33 -30.25
N THR A 302 -11.10 -4.86 -31.29
CA THR A 302 -11.34 -3.42 -31.49
C THR A 302 -12.19 -2.82 -30.37
N SER A 303 -13.02 -3.64 -29.74
CA SER A 303 -13.81 -3.30 -28.55
C SER A 303 -12.94 -2.94 -27.34
N MET A 304 -11.66 -3.32 -27.31
CA MET A 304 -10.74 -2.94 -26.23
C MET A 304 -10.53 -1.41 -26.17
N GLY A 305 -10.72 -0.70 -27.28
CA GLY A 305 -10.75 0.77 -27.30
C GLY A 305 -11.93 1.40 -26.55
N ASN A 306 -12.92 0.61 -26.11
CA ASN A 306 -13.98 1.09 -25.20
C ASN A 306 -13.49 1.17 -23.73
N LEU A 307 -12.34 0.57 -23.42
CA LEU A 307 -11.74 0.55 -22.09
C LEU A 307 -10.95 1.83 -21.87
N ASN A 308 -11.64 2.94 -21.62
CA ASN A 308 -11.09 4.30 -21.54
C ASN A 308 -10.07 4.55 -20.39
N LYS A 309 -9.62 3.51 -19.69
CA LYS A 309 -8.72 3.58 -18.53
C LYS A 309 -7.52 2.63 -18.63
N PHE A 310 -7.31 2.00 -19.78
CA PHE A 310 -6.31 0.96 -19.95
C PHE A 310 -4.87 1.48 -19.82
N PHE A 311 -4.03 0.73 -19.10
CA PHE A 311 -2.60 0.96 -18.97
C PHE A 311 -1.88 -0.39 -19.18
N GLY A 312 -0.95 -0.46 -20.14
CA GLY A 312 -0.15 -1.66 -20.38
C GLY A 312 0.95 -1.48 -21.44
N GLU A 313 1.84 -2.47 -21.53
CA GLU A 313 2.85 -2.57 -22.59
C GLU A 313 2.35 -3.48 -23.73
N LEU A 314 2.73 -3.17 -24.97
CA LEU A 314 2.43 -4.00 -26.14
C LEU A 314 3.21 -5.31 -26.05
N SER A 315 2.52 -6.46 -26.16
CA SER A 315 3.17 -7.77 -26.04
C SER A 315 4.08 -8.06 -27.24
N PRO A 316 5.33 -8.52 -27.03
CA PRO A 316 6.23 -8.91 -28.12
C PRO A 316 5.72 -10.09 -28.96
N ASN A 317 4.76 -10.87 -28.44
CA ASN A 317 4.22 -12.03 -29.14
C ASN A 317 3.27 -11.68 -30.30
N TRP A 318 2.84 -10.43 -30.45
CA TRP A 318 1.96 -10.01 -31.56
C TRP A 318 2.61 -10.14 -32.94
N GLY A 319 3.94 -10.12 -32.99
CA GLY A 319 4.71 -10.46 -34.18
C GLY A 319 4.49 -11.88 -34.70
N GLN A 320 4.13 -12.79 -33.81
CA GLN A 320 3.89 -14.20 -34.12
C GLN A 320 2.45 -14.44 -34.58
N CYS A 321 1.60 -13.40 -34.60
CA CYS A 321 0.24 -13.46 -35.14
C CYS A 321 0.25 -13.34 -36.68
N HIS A 322 0.53 -14.46 -37.36
CA HIS A 322 0.62 -14.54 -38.83
C HIS A 322 -0.69 -14.21 -39.58
N ASN A 323 -1.81 -14.08 -38.88
CA ASN A 323 -3.13 -13.73 -39.41
C ASN A 323 -3.63 -12.34 -38.95
N LEU A 324 -2.80 -11.57 -38.25
CA LEU A 324 -3.15 -10.22 -37.83
C LEU A 324 -3.33 -9.32 -39.06
N THR A 325 -4.54 -8.81 -39.29
CA THR A 325 -4.85 -7.91 -40.43
C THR A 325 -5.08 -6.48 -40.01
N SER A 326 -5.55 -6.25 -38.78
CA SER A 326 -5.83 -4.92 -38.24
C SER A 326 -5.28 -4.79 -36.82
N LEU A 327 -4.64 -3.67 -36.49
CA LEU A 327 -4.14 -3.33 -35.16
C LEU A 327 -4.56 -1.89 -34.83
N LEU A 328 -5.64 -1.76 -34.06
CA LEU A 328 -6.25 -0.47 -33.72
C LEU A 328 -6.19 -0.28 -32.19
N ILE A 329 -5.23 0.53 -31.75
CA ILE A 329 -4.99 0.88 -30.35
C ILE A 329 -4.73 2.39 -30.32
N SER A 330 -5.76 3.20 -30.10
CA SER A 330 -5.63 4.66 -30.12
C SER A 330 -6.15 5.29 -28.83
N ASN A 331 -5.51 6.36 -28.35
CA ASN A 331 -5.91 7.10 -27.14
C ASN A 331 -5.74 6.35 -25.78
N ASP A 332 -4.95 5.28 -25.74
CA ASP A 332 -4.91 4.35 -24.60
C ASP A 332 -3.70 4.52 -23.65
N LYS A 333 -3.03 5.69 -23.66
CA LYS A 333 -1.83 6.00 -22.83
C LYS A 333 -0.70 4.95 -22.85
N ASN A 334 -0.74 3.97 -23.76
CA ASN A 334 0.22 2.87 -23.83
C ASN A 334 1.63 3.41 -24.05
N CYS A 335 2.59 2.95 -23.24
CA CYS A 335 3.94 3.48 -23.21
C CYS A 335 4.97 2.39 -23.53
N GLY A 336 6.15 2.80 -24.01
CA GLY A 336 7.22 1.88 -24.39
C GLY A 336 7.43 1.78 -25.91
N LYS A 337 8.33 0.89 -26.33
CA LYS A 337 8.66 0.69 -27.74
C LYS A 337 7.67 -0.26 -28.41
N ILE A 338 7.39 -0.04 -29.69
CA ILE A 338 6.72 -1.06 -30.50
C ILE A 338 7.68 -2.25 -30.62
N PRO A 339 7.27 -3.46 -30.20
CA PRO A 339 8.13 -4.65 -30.31
C PRO A 339 8.57 -4.86 -31.76
N PHE A 340 9.86 -5.09 -31.99
CA PHE A 340 10.38 -5.27 -33.35
C PHE A 340 9.79 -6.52 -34.01
N GLU A 341 9.42 -7.50 -33.19
CA GLU A 341 8.77 -8.74 -33.58
C GLU A 341 7.47 -8.46 -34.34
N LEU A 342 6.77 -7.35 -34.06
CA LEU A 342 5.55 -6.95 -34.77
C LEU A 342 5.77 -6.77 -36.29
N GLY A 343 7.02 -6.56 -36.72
CA GLY A 343 7.41 -6.58 -38.14
C GLY A 343 7.22 -7.94 -38.82
N HIS A 344 7.04 -9.03 -38.07
CA HIS A 344 6.75 -10.37 -38.58
C HIS A 344 5.26 -10.62 -38.85
N ALA A 345 4.37 -9.68 -38.49
CA ALA A 345 2.93 -9.75 -38.78
C ALA A 345 2.62 -9.40 -40.25
N THR A 346 3.09 -10.24 -41.18
CA THR A 346 3.10 -9.98 -42.64
C THR A 346 1.74 -9.74 -43.29
N LYS A 347 0.63 -10.07 -42.62
CA LYS A 347 -0.75 -9.85 -43.11
C LYS A 347 -1.39 -8.57 -42.59
N LEU A 348 -0.69 -7.80 -41.75
CA LEU A 348 -1.22 -6.55 -41.21
C LEU A 348 -1.43 -5.55 -42.36
N GLN A 349 -2.61 -4.95 -42.41
CA GLN A 349 -3.05 -4.01 -43.45
C GLN A 349 -3.61 -2.73 -42.86
N GLU A 350 -4.31 -2.83 -41.73
CA GLU A 350 -4.92 -1.70 -41.04
C GLU A 350 -4.20 -1.44 -39.72
N LEU A 351 -3.86 -0.18 -39.47
CA LEU A 351 -3.09 0.23 -38.30
C LEU A 351 -3.61 1.58 -37.81
N ASP A 352 -3.90 1.68 -36.52
CA ASP A 352 -4.09 2.95 -35.80
C ASP A 352 -3.45 2.80 -34.43
N LEU A 353 -2.35 3.52 -34.21
CA LEU A 353 -1.62 3.60 -32.95
C LEU A 353 -1.68 5.01 -32.35
N SER A 354 -2.56 5.87 -32.86
CA SER A 354 -2.53 7.30 -32.59
C SER A 354 -2.82 7.65 -31.12
N SER A 355 -2.28 8.77 -30.66
CA SER A 355 -2.56 9.30 -29.30
C SER A 355 -2.19 8.36 -28.14
N ASN A 356 -1.06 7.66 -28.26
CA ASN A 356 -0.45 6.90 -27.17
C ASN A 356 0.89 7.54 -26.71
N HIS A 357 1.64 6.87 -25.84
CA HIS A 357 2.99 7.24 -25.40
C HIS A 357 4.07 6.33 -26.02
N LEU A 358 3.85 5.83 -27.24
CA LEU A 358 4.78 4.92 -27.92
C LEU A 358 6.04 5.67 -28.39
N ILE A 359 7.20 5.00 -28.29
CA ILE A 359 8.52 5.57 -28.61
C ILE A 359 9.37 4.61 -29.46
N GLY A 360 10.38 5.12 -30.17
CA GLY A 360 11.32 4.33 -30.97
C GLY A 360 10.91 4.14 -32.44
N PRO A 361 11.68 3.35 -33.21
CA PRO A 361 11.44 3.15 -34.63
C PRO A 361 10.18 2.32 -34.87
N ILE A 362 9.37 2.70 -35.87
CA ILE A 362 8.30 1.83 -36.38
C ILE A 362 8.91 0.58 -37.06
N PRO A 363 8.30 -0.61 -36.92
CA PRO A 363 8.75 -1.82 -37.60
C PRO A 363 8.74 -1.67 -39.12
N ASN A 364 9.68 -2.35 -39.80
CA ASN A 364 9.77 -2.37 -41.25
C ASN A 364 8.72 -3.32 -41.85
N LEU A 365 7.47 -2.85 -41.94
CA LEU A 365 6.32 -3.61 -42.40
C LEU A 365 5.39 -2.70 -43.20
N LYS A 366 4.81 -3.23 -44.30
CA LYS A 366 3.98 -2.48 -45.25
C LYS A 366 2.87 -1.66 -44.57
N ALA A 367 2.17 -2.24 -43.60
CA ALA A 367 1.13 -1.55 -42.82
C ALA A 367 1.63 -0.29 -42.08
N PHE A 368 2.86 -0.29 -41.57
CA PHE A 368 3.42 0.87 -40.87
C PHE A 368 3.84 1.97 -41.86
N HIS A 369 4.32 1.60 -43.05
CA HIS A 369 4.73 2.56 -44.08
C HIS A 369 3.54 3.19 -44.81
N GLU A 370 2.46 2.43 -44.99
CA GLU A 370 1.25 2.87 -45.69
C GLU A 370 0.17 3.45 -44.75
N ALA A 371 0.38 3.38 -43.43
CA ALA A 371 -0.50 4.01 -42.46
C ALA A 371 -0.58 5.53 -42.67
N SER A 372 -1.79 6.07 -42.48
CA SER A 372 -2.01 7.51 -42.53
C SER A 372 -1.27 8.21 -41.40
N PHE A 373 -0.96 9.50 -41.57
CA PHE A 373 -0.40 10.29 -40.47
C PHE A 373 -1.34 10.30 -39.26
N ASP A 374 -2.66 10.32 -39.50
CA ASP A 374 -3.66 10.29 -38.43
C ASP A 374 -3.64 9.00 -37.62
N ALA A 375 -3.22 7.88 -38.19
CA ALA A 375 -3.06 6.61 -37.50
C ALA A 375 -1.78 6.53 -36.64
N LEU A 376 -0.82 7.45 -36.77
CA LEU A 376 0.45 7.41 -36.03
C LEU A 376 0.71 8.66 -35.19
N ARG A 377 -0.08 9.73 -35.40
CA ARG A 377 0.04 11.03 -34.72
C ARG A 377 -0.10 10.92 -33.20
N ASN A 378 0.33 11.96 -32.50
CA ASN A 378 0.23 12.10 -31.04
C ASN A 378 1.00 11.04 -30.23
N ASN A 379 1.98 10.36 -30.82
CA ASN A 379 2.99 9.57 -30.12
C ASN A 379 4.31 10.35 -30.06
N LYS A 380 4.79 10.69 -28.85
CA LYS A 380 5.88 11.66 -28.68
C LYS A 380 7.27 11.20 -29.19
N GLY A 381 7.51 9.90 -29.31
CA GLY A 381 8.84 9.37 -29.65
C GLY A 381 8.89 8.40 -30.82
N LEU A 382 7.82 8.26 -31.61
CA LEU A 382 7.82 7.40 -32.80
C LEU A 382 8.60 8.06 -33.95
N CYS A 383 9.51 7.31 -34.57
CA CYS A 383 10.26 7.74 -35.75
C CYS A 383 10.27 6.63 -36.81
N GLY A 384 10.51 6.99 -38.06
CA GLY A 384 10.70 6.01 -39.14
C GLY A 384 10.13 6.48 -40.46
N ASN A 385 10.11 5.58 -41.43
CA ASN A 385 9.80 5.89 -42.82
C ASN A 385 8.29 5.78 -43.13
N ALA A 386 7.46 6.56 -42.44
CA ALA A 386 6.01 6.63 -42.69
C ALA A 386 5.55 8.09 -42.83
N THR A 387 4.44 8.30 -43.53
CA THR A 387 3.92 9.62 -43.87
C THR A 387 3.69 10.49 -42.62
N GLY A 388 4.45 11.59 -42.50
CA GLY A 388 4.33 12.57 -41.42
C GLY A 388 5.07 12.25 -40.10
N LEU A 389 5.76 11.10 -39.99
CA LEU A 389 6.70 10.83 -38.90
C LEU A 389 8.10 11.39 -39.20
N MET A 390 8.85 11.79 -38.16
CA MET A 390 10.25 12.19 -38.34
C MET A 390 11.12 10.97 -38.67
N ALA A 391 12.09 11.15 -39.57
CA ALA A 391 13.09 10.13 -39.88
C ALA A 391 14.00 9.87 -38.67
N CYS A 392 14.28 8.60 -38.36
CA CYS A 392 15.24 8.27 -37.32
C CYS A 392 16.66 8.68 -37.76
N VAL A 393 17.40 9.40 -36.92
CA VAL A 393 18.73 9.93 -37.27
C VAL A 393 19.81 8.84 -37.14
N PRO A 394 20.61 8.54 -38.19
CA PRO A 394 21.79 7.67 -38.09
C PRO A 394 23.08 8.48 -37.92
N SER A 395 23.98 8.03 -37.05
CA SER A 395 25.33 8.58 -36.88
C SER A 395 26.33 7.93 -37.85
N PHE A 396 26.92 8.70 -38.77
CA PHE A 396 28.13 8.32 -39.52
C PHE A 396 28.95 9.53 -39.97
N LEU A 397 30.27 9.54 -39.69
CA LEU A 397 31.35 9.64 -40.70
C LEU A 397 32.76 9.75 -40.09
N SER A 398 33.66 8.83 -40.44
CA SER A 398 34.89 9.15 -41.16
C SER A 398 35.41 7.92 -41.92
N ASN A 399 36.10 8.17 -43.02
CA ASN A 399 36.17 7.34 -44.22
C ASN A 399 37.64 7.15 -44.64
N HIS A 400 38.01 5.99 -45.21
CA HIS A 400 39.09 5.71 -46.18
C HIS A 400 39.40 4.19 -46.18
N GLY A 401 39.56 3.43 -47.27
CA GLY A 401 39.47 3.67 -48.71
C GLY A 401 39.93 2.41 -49.50
N ARG A 402 39.38 2.28 -50.73
CA ARG A 402 39.93 1.66 -51.97
C ARG A 402 40.24 0.14 -52.09
N GLY A 403 39.58 -0.51 -53.07
CA GLY A 403 40.29 -1.21 -54.17
C GLY A 403 39.87 -2.63 -54.62
N LYS A 404 38.94 -2.72 -55.60
CA LYS A 404 38.77 -3.67 -56.74
C LYS A 404 39.02 -5.20 -56.55
N ARG A 405 37.97 -6.05 -56.63
CA ARG A 405 37.34 -6.72 -57.82
C ARG A 405 38.02 -8.05 -58.26
N THR A 406 37.30 -9.17 -58.11
CA THR A 406 36.83 -10.12 -59.17
C THR A 406 36.98 -11.63 -58.83
N LYS A 407 35.83 -12.35 -58.92
CA LYS A 407 35.58 -13.80 -59.20
C LYS A 407 35.93 -14.89 -58.18
N LEU A 408 34.88 -15.31 -57.47
CA LEU A 408 34.24 -16.65 -57.48
C LEU A 408 35.11 -17.90 -57.71
N ILE A 409 34.91 -18.89 -56.81
CA ILE A 409 35.17 -20.33 -56.93
C ILE A 409 36.60 -20.81 -56.59
N ILE A 410 36.91 -20.94 -55.29
CA ILE A 410 37.46 -22.19 -54.71
C ILE A 410 36.74 -22.39 -53.37
N SER A 411 35.46 -22.73 -53.51
CA SER A 411 34.57 -23.14 -52.42
C SER A 411 34.96 -24.54 -51.95
N VAL A 412 34.70 -24.81 -50.66
CA VAL A 412 34.50 -26.12 -50.02
C VAL A 412 35.60 -26.68 -49.08
N MET A 413 36.90 -26.39 -49.20
CA MET A 413 37.90 -27.14 -48.37
C MET A 413 38.63 -26.37 -47.25
N LEU A 414 38.42 -25.06 -47.10
CA LEU A 414 39.07 -24.24 -46.06
C LEU A 414 38.27 -23.95 -44.76
N PRO A 415 36.93 -24.11 -44.65
CA PRO A 415 36.21 -23.75 -43.42
C PRO A 415 36.45 -24.69 -42.23
N LEU A 416 36.93 -25.91 -42.46
CA LEU A 416 37.06 -26.92 -41.40
C LEU A 416 38.33 -26.76 -40.56
N PHE A 417 39.42 -26.21 -41.12
CA PHE A 417 40.65 -25.94 -40.36
C PHE A 417 40.69 -24.54 -39.75
N GLY A 418 40.00 -23.55 -40.35
CA GLY A 418 39.89 -22.20 -39.80
C GLY A 418 39.02 -22.13 -38.54
N GLY A 419 37.95 -22.92 -38.47
CA GLY A 419 37.06 -22.96 -37.30
C GLY A 419 37.75 -23.49 -36.04
N LEU A 420 38.58 -24.52 -36.16
CA LEU A 420 39.31 -25.08 -35.03
C LEU A 420 40.42 -24.14 -34.53
N LEU A 421 41.15 -23.48 -35.42
CA LEU A 421 42.20 -22.54 -35.03
C LEU A 421 41.63 -21.28 -34.35
N PHE A 422 40.46 -20.80 -34.79
CA PHE A 422 39.78 -19.67 -34.19
C PHE A 422 39.25 -20.00 -32.79
N LEU A 423 38.77 -21.23 -32.57
CA LEU A 423 38.32 -21.68 -31.25
C LEU A 423 39.46 -21.76 -30.23
N PHE A 424 40.63 -22.27 -30.64
CA PHE A 424 41.82 -22.32 -29.78
C PHE A 424 42.36 -20.92 -29.45
N LEU A 425 42.27 -19.97 -30.39
CA LEU A 425 42.66 -18.58 -30.15
C LEU A 425 41.64 -17.82 -29.27
N LEU A 426 40.35 -18.14 -29.34
CA LEU A 426 39.33 -17.55 -28.45
C LEU A 426 39.49 -18.03 -27.01
N VAL A 427 39.75 -19.31 -26.79
CA VAL A 427 39.97 -19.87 -25.44
C VAL A 427 41.31 -19.41 -24.86
N GLY A 428 42.36 -19.31 -25.70
CA GLY A 428 43.65 -18.75 -25.30
C GLY A 428 43.57 -17.27 -24.90
N ASN A 429 42.85 -16.45 -25.69
CA ASN A 429 42.66 -15.03 -25.38
C ASN A 429 41.75 -14.80 -24.16
N PHE A 430 40.77 -15.67 -23.92
CA PHE A 430 39.93 -15.61 -22.71
C PHE A 430 40.75 -15.85 -21.44
N PHE A 431 41.69 -16.80 -21.45
CA PHE A 431 42.57 -17.07 -20.31
C PHE A 431 43.66 -16.02 -20.08
N THR A 432 44.13 -15.31 -21.12
CA THR A 432 45.03 -14.16 -20.95
C THR A 432 44.29 -12.90 -20.53
N PHE A 433 43.06 -12.70 -21.00
CA PHE A 433 42.22 -11.55 -20.64
C PHE A 433 41.74 -11.61 -19.18
N CYS A 434 41.39 -12.80 -18.67
CA CYS A 434 41.08 -12.99 -17.24
C CYS A 434 42.29 -12.80 -16.30
N LYS A 435 43.52 -12.76 -16.84
CA LYS A 435 44.75 -12.59 -16.05
C LYS A 435 45.26 -11.14 -16.02
N GLN A 436 44.69 -10.23 -16.82
CA GLN A 436 45.22 -8.86 -17.01
C GLN A 436 44.34 -7.73 -16.43
N THR A 437 43.13 -8.01 -15.93
CA THR A 437 42.24 -7.01 -15.31
C THR A 437 42.47 -6.79 -13.80
N ARG A 438 43.53 -7.35 -13.21
CA ARG A 438 44.07 -6.85 -11.95
C ARG A 438 45.28 -5.97 -12.24
N THR A 439 45.06 -4.68 -12.55
CA THR A 439 45.79 -3.52 -11.95
C THR A 439 45.55 -2.20 -12.72
N LYS A 440 45.23 -1.17 -11.92
CA LYS A 440 45.57 0.26 -12.04
C LYS A 440 44.70 1.24 -12.86
N GLU A 441 44.42 2.33 -12.14
CA GLU A 441 43.59 3.53 -12.39
C GLU A 441 44.16 4.51 -13.45
N SER A 442 43.29 5.30 -14.11
CA SER A 442 43.14 6.77 -13.88
C SER A 442 42.51 7.60 -15.04
N LYS A 443 41.40 8.28 -14.69
CA LYS A 443 40.83 9.61 -15.07
C LYS A 443 40.28 9.99 -16.48
N PRO A 444 39.23 10.88 -16.55
CA PRO A 444 38.31 11.02 -17.68
C PRO A 444 38.42 12.35 -18.47
N ARG A 445 37.77 12.41 -19.65
CA ARG A 445 37.33 13.65 -20.31
C ARG A 445 35.88 13.51 -20.79
N GLU A 446 35.11 14.55 -20.50
CA GLU A 446 33.66 14.67 -20.50
C GLU A 446 33.02 14.78 -21.90
N GLU A 447 31.90 14.10 -22.13
CA GLU A 447 30.91 14.44 -23.16
C GLU A 447 29.50 14.45 -22.53
N GLN A 448 28.74 15.51 -22.80
CA GLN A 448 27.51 15.89 -22.10
C GLN A 448 26.34 14.94 -22.40
N GLN A 449 25.84 14.25 -21.36
CA GLN A 449 24.68 13.36 -21.39
C GLN A 449 23.39 14.16 -21.10
N GLY A 450 22.41 14.14 -22.00
CA GLY A 450 21.12 14.84 -21.83
C GLY A 450 20.27 14.32 -20.66
N ASP A 451 19.30 15.16 -20.22
CA ASP A 451 18.42 14.92 -19.06
C ASP A 451 17.53 13.66 -19.22
N ILE A 452 17.84 12.65 -18.40
CA ILE A 452 17.24 11.30 -18.38
C ILE A 452 15.77 11.32 -17.92
N PHE A 453 15.30 12.40 -17.28
CA PHE A 453 13.92 12.49 -16.76
C PHE A 453 12.97 13.29 -17.65
N THR A 454 13.41 13.73 -18.83
CA THR A 454 12.51 14.27 -19.85
C THR A 454 11.73 13.13 -20.51
N VAL A 455 10.43 13.36 -20.79
CA VAL A 455 9.47 12.37 -21.35
C VAL A 455 9.94 11.75 -22.68
N LEU A 456 10.95 12.34 -23.34
CA LEU A 456 11.55 11.87 -24.58
C LEU A 456 12.78 10.94 -24.39
N GLY A 457 13.26 10.75 -23.15
CA GLY A 457 14.54 10.06 -22.86
C GLY A 457 14.53 9.05 -21.72
N PHE A 458 13.39 8.77 -21.08
CA PHE A 458 13.32 7.83 -19.95
C PHE A 458 13.58 6.39 -20.40
N ASN A 459 14.76 5.86 -20.09
CA ASN A 459 15.12 4.45 -20.30
C ASN A 459 15.35 3.80 -18.93
N GLY A 460 14.39 3.01 -18.46
CA GLY A 460 14.42 2.41 -17.11
C GLY A 460 15.63 1.51 -16.83
N ARG A 461 16.24 0.90 -17.86
CA ARG A 461 17.48 0.13 -17.70
C ARG A 461 18.69 1.04 -17.52
N ILE A 462 18.79 2.11 -18.32
CA ILE A 462 19.85 3.11 -18.16
C ILE A 462 19.69 3.84 -16.82
N LEU A 463 18.47 4.17 -16.42
CA LEU A 463 18.22 4.74 -15.09
C LEU A 463 18.65 3.78 -13.99
N HIS A 464 18.31 2.48 -14.10
CA HIS A 464 18.77 1.48 -13.16
C HIS A 464 20.30 1.45 -13.09
N ASP A 465 20.98 1.24 -14.22
CA ASP A 465 22.43 1.09 -14.27
C ASP A 465 23.15 2.36 -13.79
N ASN A 466 22.67 3.54 -14.20
CA ASN A 466 23.19 4.82 -13.73
C ASN A 466 22.97 5.03 -12.24
N ILE A 467 21.86 4.56 -11.66
CA ILE A 467 21.62 4.63 -10.21
C ILE A 467 22.52 3.67 -9.45
N ILE A 468 22.68 2.44 -9.94
CA ILE A 468 23.60 1.47 -9.32
C ILE A 468 25.04 2.00 -9.36
N GLU A 469 25.47 2.54 -10.51
CA GLU A 469 26.80 3.15 -10.65
C GLU A 469 26.95 4.40 -9.76
N ALA A 470 25.99 5.34 -9.80
CA ALA A 470 26.05 6.59 -9.05
C ALA A 470 25.94 6.42 -7.53
N THR A 471 25.48 5.27 -7.06
CA THR A 471 25.38 4.94 -5.63
C THR A 471 26.38 3.87 -5.18
N GLU A 472 27.27 3.43 -6.07
CA GLU A 472 28.21 2.32 -5.83
C GLU A 472 27.49 1.08 -5.24
N ASP A 473 26.44 0.64 -5.93
CA ASP A 473 25.54 -0.44 -5.50
C ASP A 473 24.88 -0.18 -4.13
N PHE A 474 24.38 1.04 -3.94
CA PHE A 474 23.76 1.50 -2.69
C PHE A 474 24.70 1.42 -1.48
N SER A 475 25.96 1.85 -1.66
CA SER A 475 26.92 2.03 -0.59
C SER A 475 26.39 2.99 0.49
N SER A 476 26.73 2.70 1.75
CA SER A 476 26.35 3.53 2.89
C SER A 476 26.86 4.97 2.80
N ASP A 477 27.92 5.22 2.02
CA ASP A 477 28.51 6.55 1.85
C ASP A 477 27.58 7.52 1.13
N TYR A 478 26.64 7.00 0.34
CA TYR A 478 25.61 7.77 -0.37
C TYR A 478 24.28 7.82 0.37
N CYS A 479 24.15 7.11 1.50
CA CYS A 479 22.92 7.05 2.29
C CYS A 479 22.69 8.38 3.01
N ILE A 480 21.60 9.07 2.67
CA ILE A 480 21.19 10.34 3.27
C ILE A 480 20.06 10.21 4.29
N GLY A 481 19.48 9.02 4.42
CA GLY A 481 18.47 8.72 5.42
C GLY A 481 18.02 7.27 5.35
N SER A 482 17.56 6.72 6.47
CA SER A 482 16.95 5.39 6.52
C SER A 482 15.70 5.42 7.37
N GLY A 483 14.61 4.87 6.85
CA GLY A 483 13.32 4.75 7.52
C GLY A 483 12.86 3.29 7.61
N GLY A 484 11.66 3.07 8.14
CA GLY A 484 11.09 1.74 8.32
C GLY A 484 10.74 1.00 7.02
N TYR A 485 10.60 1.71 5.91
CA TYR A 485 10.19 1.17 4.61
C TYR A 485 11.32 1.15 3.57
N GLY A 486 12.49 1.70 3.88
CA GLY A 486 13.62 1.78 2.95
C GLY A 486 14.69 2.79 3.36
N SER A 487 15.79 2.81 2.62
CA SER A 487 16.91 3.74 2.75
C SER A 487 16.97 4.67 1.54
N VAL A 488 17.24 5.95 1.77
CA VAL A 488 17.31 6.99 0.76
C VAL A 488 18.78 7.32 0.48
N TYR A 489 19.16 7.30 -0.78
CA TYR A 489 20.51 7.54 -1.26
C TYR A 489 20.55 8.77 -2.15
N LYS A 490 21.60 9.57 -2.04
CA LYS A 490 21.88 10.67 -2.97
C LYS A 490 22.64 10.11 -4.17
N ALA A 491 22.08 10.27 -5.37
CA ALA A 491 22.72 9.82 -6.60
C ALA A 491 22.97 11.02 -7.52
N ALA A 492 24.21 11.19 -7.97
CA ALA A 492 24.55 12.15 -9.02
C ALA A 492 24.58 11.40 -10.35
N LEU A 493 23.58 11.65 -11.21
CA LEU A 493 23.49 10.99 -12.51
C LEU A 493 24.57 11.48 -13.47
N PRO A 494 24.90 10.69 -14.52
CA PRO A 494 25.83 11.12 -15.58
C PRO A 494 25.42 12.42 -16.28
N SER A 495 24.14 12.80 -16.24
CA SER A 495 23.64 14.08 -16.75
C SER A 495 24.01 15.30 -15.87
N GLY A 496 24.65 15.08 -14.72
CA GLY A 496 24.93 16.10 -13.71
C GLY A 496 23.76 16.39 -12.76
N GLN A 497 22.59 15.79 -13.01
CA GLN A 497 21.43 15.95 -12.14
C GLN A 497 21.56 15.11 -10.87
N VAL A 498 21.29 15.75 -9.74
CA VAL A 498 21.29 15.10 -8.43
C VAL A 498 19.87 14.68 -8.08
N VAL A 499 19.70 13.41 -7.70
CA VAL A 499 18.41 12.82 -7.33
C VAL A 499 18.47 12.11 -5.99
N ALA A 500 17.31 11.94 -5.36
CA ALA A 500 17.15 11.11 -4.18
C ALA A 500 16.53 9.77 -4.57
N VAL A 501 17.16 8.67 -4.17
CA VAL A 501 16.73 7.30 -4.50
C VAL A 501 16.35 6.56 -3.24
N LYS A 502 15.07 6.27 -3.06
CA LYS A 502 14.57 5.47 -1.93
C LYS A 502 14.58 3.99 -2.32
N LYS A 503 15.58 3.25 -1.85
CA LYS A 503 15.67 1.79 -1.97
C LYS A 503 14.83 1.13 -0.88
N LEU A 504 13.94 0.22 -1.26
CA LEU A 504 13.17 -0.55 -0.29
C LEU A 504 14.05 -1.61 0.40
N HIS A 505 13.81 -1.85 1.69
CA HIS A 505 14.46 -2.96 2.40
C HIS A 505 13.90 -4.29 1.92
N ARG A 506 14.78 -5.20 1.49
CA ARG A 506 14.46 -6.60 1.25
C ARG A 506 14.92 -7.41 2.44
N SER A 507 13.97 -7.79 3.30
CA SER A 507 14.22 -8.69 4.41
C SER A 507 13.34 -9.92 4.26
N GLU A 508 13.91 -11.07 4.59
CA GLU A 508 13.21 -12.35 4.72
C GLU A 508 12.06 -12.20 5.75
N ASP A 509 10.87 -12.61 5.33
CA ASP A 509 9.72 -13.06 6.13
C ASP A 509 8.75 -12.10 6.86
N ASN A 510 8.70 -10.78 6.61
CA ASN A 510 7.48 -9.96 6.91
C ASN A 510 7.54 -8.51 6.39
N ILE A 511 8.74 -7.92 6.29
CA ILE A 511 8.94 -6.53 5.83
C ILE A 511 8.67 -6.39 4.33
N LEU A 512 8.77 -7.48 3.56
CA LEU A 512 8.55 -7.47 2.11
C LEU A 512 7.12 -7.04 1.73
N ILE A 513 6.08 -7.47 2.45
CA ILE A 513 4.67 -7.17 2.09
C ILE A 513 4.30 -5.73 2.46
N ASN A 514 4.75 -5.24 3.61
CA ASN A 514 4.52 -3.84 4.00
C ASN A 514 5.35 -2.87 3.16
N SER A 515 6.58 -3.23 2.77
CA SER A 515 7.38 -2.42 1.84
C SER A 515 6.83 -2.44 0.42
N LEU A 516 6.26 -3.56 -0.06
CA LEU A 516 5.57 -3.60 -1.36
C LEU A 516 4.26 -2.81 -1.37
N LYS A 517 3.42 -2.94 -0.33
CA LYS A 517 2.21 -2.11 -0.21
C LYS A 517 2.56 -0.63 -0.10
N ALA A 518 3.60 -0.29 0.67
CA ALA A 518 4.05 1.08 0.79
C ALA A 518 4.58 1.62 -0.54
N PHE A 519 5.35 0.81 -1.26
CA PHE A 519 5.84 1.14 -2.60
C PHE A 519 4.69 1.39 -3.59
N GLU A 520 3.70 0.51 -3.63
CA GLU A 520 2.52 0.69 -4.49
C GLU A 520 1.70 1.92 -4.09
N SER A 521 1.47 2.12 -2.79
CA SER A 521 0.71 3.27 -2.27
C SER A 521 1.40 4.59 -2.62
N GLU A 522 2.73 4.62 -2.49
CA GLU A 522 3.54 5.79 -2.82
C GLU A 522 3.53 6.11 -4.31
N ILE A 523 3.64 5.09 -5.18
CA ILE A 523 3.54 5.25 -6.64
C ILE A 523 2.15 5.76 -7.02
N ILE A 524 1.09 5.11 -6.52
CA ILE A 524 -0.30 5.46 -6.88
C ILE A 524 -0.62 6.89 -6.42
N ALA A 525 -0.27 7.25 -5.17
CA ALA A 525 -0.52 8.58 -4.66
C ALA A 525 0.21 9.66 -5.48
N LEU A 526 1.51 9.47 -5.77
CA LEU A 526 2.33 10.44 -6.50
C LEU A 526 2.06 10.49 -8.01
N LEU A 527 1.39 9.48 -8.57
CA LEU A 527 0.84 9.54 -9.93
C LEU A 527 -0.43 10.40 -10.00
N GLU A 528 -1.26 10.39 -8.96
CA GLU A 528 -2.50 11.17 -8.90
C GLU A 528 -2.27 12.63 -8.50
N ILE A 529 -1.33 12.91 -7.60
CA ILE A 529 -1.12 14.26 -7.06
C ILE A 529 0.11 14.94 -7.68
N ARG A 530 -0.05 16.20 -8.12
CA ARG A 530 1.08 17.04 -8.55
C ARG A 530 0.91 18.45 -8.04
N HIS A 531 1.77 18.87 -7.12
CA HIS A 531 1.70 20.18 -6.50
C HIS A 531 3.09 20.71 -6.17
N ARG A 532 3.28 22.03 -6.20
CA ARG A 532 4.58 22.67 -5.93
C ARG A 532 5.16 22.35 -4.54
N ASN A 533 4.27 22.05 -3.58
CA ASN A 533 4.62 21.72 -2.20
C ASN A 533 4.63 20.21 -1.90
N ILE A 534 4.63 19.36 -2.94
CA ILE A 534 4.74 17.91 -2.83
C ILE A 534 6.00 17.48 -3.61
N VAL A 535 6.74 16.51 -3.08
CA VAL A 535 7.96 16.00 -3.72
C VAL A 535 7.64 15.42 -5.10
N LYS A 536 8.44 15.80 -6.10
CA LYS A 536 8.32 15.30 -7.46
C LYS A 536 9.00 13.93 -7.56
N MET A 537 8.21 12.90 -7.84
CA MET A 537 8.72 11.61 -8.28
C MET A 537 9.07 11.68 -9.77
N TYR A 538 10.31 11.31 -10.12
CA TYR A 538 10.74 11.21 -11.51
C TYR A 538 10.45 9.82 -12.10
N GLY A 539 10.48 8.77 -11.27
CA GLY A 539 10.20 7.42 -11.71
C GLY A 539 10.45 6.39 -10.61
N PHE A 540 10.36 5.13 -10.98
CA PHE A 540 10.61 4.00 -10.09
C PHE A 540 11.27 2.85 -10.85
N CYS A 541 11.87 1.91 -10.12
CA CYS A 541 12.42 0.69 -10.63
C CYS A 541 11.88 -0.49 -9.82
N SER A 542 11.36 -1.51 -10.51
CA SER A 542 10.99 -2.79 -9.93
C SER A 542 11.82 -3.88 -10.63
N HIS A 543 12.97 -4.22 -10.06
CA HIS A 543 13.90 -5.22 -10.60
C HIS A 543 14.07 -6.38 -9.60
N PRO A 544 14.32 -7.63 -10.02
CA PRO A 544 14.50 -8.78 -9.13
C PRO A 544 15.60 -8.67 -8.08
N ASN A 545 16.52 -7.71 -8.18
CA ASN A 545 17.56 -7.42 -7.18
C ASN A 545 17.38 -6.06 -6.48
N HIS A 546 16.74 -5.09 -7.14
CA HIS A 546 16.64 -3.71 -6.67
C HIS A 546 15.24 -3.15 -6.91
N SER A 547 14.59 -2.69 -5.84
CA SER A 547 13.29 -2.01 -5.92
C SER A 547 13.44 -0.64 -5.29
N PHE A 548 13.26 0.43 -6.07
CA PHE A 548 13.50 1.79 -5.59
C PHE A 548 12.66 2.85 -6.32
N LEU A 549 12.49 3.99 -5.66
CA LEU A 549 11.79 5.17 -6.16
C LEU A 549 12.81 6.30 -6.36
N VAL A 550 12.66 7.09 -7.43
CA VAL A 550 13.56 8.19 -7.78
C VAL A 550 12.81 9.51 -7.70
N TYR A 551 13.31 10.43 -6.89
CA TYR A 551 12.71 11.73 -6.61
C TYR A 551 13.67 12.88 -6.95
N GLU A 552 13.11 14.08 -7.03
CA GLU A 552 13.92 15.30 -6.92
C GLU A 552 14.74 15.27 -5.61
N HIS A 553 16.01 15.67 -5.70
CA HIS A 553 16.82 15.88 -4.52
C HIS A 553 16.46 17.25 -3.91
N VAL A 554 16.13 17.26 -2.61
CA VAL A 554 15.80 18.46 -1.86
C VAL A 554 16.94 18.77 -0.90
N GLU A 555 17.61 19.91 -1.06
CA GLU A 555 18.99 20.13 -0.63
C GLU A 555 19.17 20.19 0.89
N ARG A 556 18.22 20.76 1.65
CA ARG A 556 18.33 20.85 3.11
C ARG A 556 17.82 19.60 3.82
N GLY A 557 17.32 18.62 3.07
CA GLY A 557 16.73 17.40 3.61
C GLY A 557 15.50 17.68 4.46
N SER A 558 15.28 16.87 5.50
CA SER A 558 14.07 16.93 6.32
C SER A 558 14.08 18.12 7.29
N LEU A 559 12.88 18.64 7.55
CA LEU A 559 12.61 19.70 8.51
C LEU A 559 13.14 19.33 9.90
N ARG A 560 13.08 18.05 10.30
CA ARG A 560 13.67 17.57 11.55
C ARG A 560 15.17 17.86 11.63
N MET A 561 15.93 17.65 10.56
CA MET A 561 17.37 17.95 10.54
C MET A 561 17.61 19.45 10.70
N VAL A 562 16.84 20.28 10.00
CA VAL A 562 16.96 21.75 10.06
C VAL A 562 16.61 22.28 11.46
N LEU A 563 15.57 21.75 12.12
CA LEU A 563 15.15 22.22 13.45
C LEU A 563 16.06 21.70 14.59
N SER A 564 16.60 20.48 14.46
CA SER A 564 17.46 19.86 15.48
C SER A 564 18.89 20.39 15.49
N ASN A 565 19.39 20.90 14.36
CA ASN A 565 20.73 21.47 14.27
C ASN A 565 20.75 22.92 14.81
N ASN A 566 21.56 23.19 15.83
CA ASN A 566 21.63 24.49 16.51
C ASN A 566 22.08 25.66 15.62
N GLU A 567 22.83 25.41 14.55
CA GLU A 567 23.23 26.45 13.61
C GLU A 567 22.22 26.62 12.47
N GLN A 568 21.76 25.53 11.86
CA GLN A 568 20.78 25.60 10.76
C GLN A 568 19.38 26.05 11.21
N SER A 569 19.00 25.79 12.46
CA SER A 569 17.71 26.20 13.03
C SER A 569 17.55 27.71 13.21
N LYS A 570 18.66 28.46 13.24
CA LYS A 570 18.66 29.93 13.32
C LYS A 570 18.46 30.59 11.95
N GLU A 571 18.72 29.86 10.85
CA GLU A 571 18.61 30.38 9.49
C GLU A 571 17.16 30.61 9.00
N PRO A 572 16.15 29.77 9.33
CA PRO A 572 14.75 30.07 9.09
C PRO A 572 14.20 31.01 10.15
N ASP A 573 14.13 32.29 9.81
CA ASP A 573 13.42 33.31 10.58
C ASP A 573 11.90 33.02 10.65
N TRP A 574 11.17 33.85 11.42
CA TRP A 574 9.72 33.65 11.57
C TRP A 574 8.94 33.68 10.26
N LYS A 575 9.39 34.45 9.27
CA LYS A 575 8.72 34.54 7.96
C LYS A 575 8.91 33.23 7.18
N LYS A 576 10.12 32.68 7.16
CA LYS A 576 10.38 31.36 6.54
C LYS A 576 9.61 30.24 7.24
N ARG A 577 9.54 30.25 8.58
CA ARG A 577 8.73 29.28 9.35
C ARG A 577 7.24 29.38 9.01
N LEU A 578 6.71 30.58 8.86
CA LEU A 578 5.34 30.80 8.39
C LEU A 578 5.12 30.28 6.96
N ASN A 579 6.09 30.48 6.05
CA ASN A 579 6.02 29.95 4.69
C ASN A 579 5.98 28.42 4.68
N VAL A 580 6.78 27.75 5.53
CA VAL A 580 6.75 26.29 5.69
C VAL A 580 5.35 25.81 6.09
N VAL A 581 4.74 26.42 7.10
CA VAL A 581 3.38 26.06 7.55
C VAL A 581 2.34 26.31 6.45
N ASN A 582 2.44 27.44 5.75
CA ASN A 582 1.54 27.77 4.64
C ASN A 582 1.67 26.78 3.47
N GLY A 583 2.89 26.43 3.06
CA GLY A 583 3.12 25.46 2.00
C GLY A 583 2.60 24.05 2.36
N LEU A 584 2.74 23.65 3.63
CA LEU A 584 2.19 22.39 4.13
C LEU A 584 0.65 22.39 4.11
N ALA A 585 0.03 23.49 4.55
CA ALA A 585 -1.42 23.64 4.51
C ALA A 585 -1.96 23.59 3.07
N ASN A 586 -1.24 24.21 2.12
CA ASN A 586 -1.61 24.18 0.71
C ASN A 586 -1.47 22.78 0.10
N ALA A 587 -0.41 22.04 0.42
CA ALA A 587 -0.24 20.65 -0.02
C ALA A 587 -1.38 19.75 0.47
N LEU A 588 -1.69 19.79 1.77
CA LEU A 588 -2.75 18.96 2.36
C LEU A 588 -4.14 19.38 1.89
N SER A 589 -4.41 20.67 1.75
CA SER A 589 -5.66 21.18 1.17
C SER A 589 -5.88 20.64 -0.25
N TYR A 590 -4.83 20.67 -1.09
CA TYR A 590 -4.86 20.09 -2.43
C TYR A 590 -5.10 18.57 -2.41
N MET A 591 -4.45 17.83 -1.52
CA MET A 591 -4.67 16.38 -1.39
C MET A 591 -6.10 16.02 -0.95
N HIS A 592 -6.67 16.78 0.00
CA HIS A 592 -7.96 16.47 0.62
C HIS A 592 -9.17 16.95 -0.20
N HIS A 593 -8.99 18.00 -1.00
CA HIS A 593 -10.07 18.73 -1.68
C HIS A 593 -9.83 18.99 -3.17
N GLY A 594 -8.61 18.79 -3.68
CA GLY A 594 -8.27 19.03 -5.09
C GLY A 594 -8.66 17.92 -6.07
N HIS A 595 -9.18 16.80 -5.57
CA HIS A 595 -9.53 15.62 -6.36
C HIS A 595 -10.91 15.07 -5.97
N SER A 596 -11.52 14.30 -6.87
CA SER A 596 -12.80 13.61 -6.62
C SER A 596 -12.71 12.60 -5.48
N HIS A 597 -11.53 11.98 -5.31
CA HIS A 597 -11.21 11.10 -4.20
C HIS A 597 -10.11 11.72 -3.34
N PRO A 598 -10.37 11.96 -2.04
CA PRO A 598 -9.38 12.55 -1.14
C PRO A 598 -8.18 11.62 -0.93
N VAL A 599 -6.97 12.17 -1.01
CA VAL A 599 -5.73 11.47 -0.66
C VAL A 599 -5.34 11.83 0.78
N VAL A 600 -5.36 10.88 1.69
CA VAL A 600 -4.96 11.06 3.09
C VAL A 600 -3.54 10.54 3.27
N HIS A 601 -2.62 11.36 3.75
CA HIS A 601 -1.20 11.02 3.85
C HIS A 601 -0.91 10.05 5.00
N ARG A 602 -1.55 10.24 6.15
CA ARG A 602 -1.47 9.43 7.39
C ARG A 602 -0.17 9.50 8.17
N ASP A 603 0.89 10.08 7.62
CA ASP A 603 2.21 10.17 8.24
C ASP A 603 2.87 11.55 8.07
N ILE A 604 2.10 12.60 8.34
CA ILE A 604 2.63 13.97 8.36
C ILE A 604 3.48 14.17 9.62
N SER A 605 4.78 14.37 9.43
CA SER A 605 5.75 14.61 10.51
C SER A 605 6.95 15.41 10.01
N SER A 606 7.80 15.92 10.91
CA SER A 606 9.01 16.65 10.53
C SER A 606 10.06 15.82 9.80
N ASN A 607 9.96 14.47 9.84
CA ASN A 607 10.80 13.58 9.03
C ASN A 607 10.40 13.59 7.55
N ASN A 608 9.10 13.69 7.28
CA ASN A 608 8.51 13.51 5.95
C ASN A 608 8.27 14.84 5.22
N VAL A 609 8.71 15.95 5.81
CA VAL A 609 8.63 17.29 5.24
C VAL A 609 10.04 17.76 4.90
N LEU A 610 10.32 17.98 3.62
CA LEU A 610 11.64 18.39 3.11
C LEU A 610 11.67 19.89 2.81
N LEU A 611 12.87 20.49 2.86
CA LEU A 611 13.09 21.92 2.61
C LEU A 611 14.14 22.14 1.51
N ASP A 612 13.81 22.93 0.51
CA ASP A 612 14.79 23.36 -0.49
C ASP A 612 15.67 24.53 0.01
N LEU A 613 16.54 25.04 -0.86
CA LEU A 613 17.46 26.13 -0.52
C LEU A 613 16.75 27.40 -0.04
N ASP A 614 15.51 27.65 -0.51
CA ASP A 614 14.68 28.80 -0.20
C ASP A 614 13.75 28.58 1.00
N TYR A 615 13.84 27.41 1.66
CA TYR A 615 12.94 26.95 2.73
C TYR A 615 11.49 26.78 2.27
N GLU A 616 11.28 26.56 0.97
CA GLU A 616 9.99 26.10 0.47
C GLU A 616 9.86 24.60 0.74
N VAL A 617 8.63 24.22 1.07
CA VAL A 617 8.33 22.91 1.63
C VAL A 617 7.95 21.91 0.55
N ARG A 618 8.45 20.67 0.66
CA ARG A 618 8.04 19.51 -0.13
C ARG A 618 7.59 18.37 0.79
N VAL A 619 6.31 18.04 0.77
CA VAL A 619 5.78 16.85 1.47
C VAL A 619 6.26 15.59 0.75
N SER A 620 6.75 14.62 1.50
CA SER A 620 7.36 13.38 1.00
C SER A 620 6.90 12.16 1.79
N ASP A 621 7.29 10.95 1.35
CA ASP A 621 6.96 9.66 1.95
C ASP A 621 5.46 9.33 1.95
N PHE A 622 4.94 9.03 0.76
CA PHE A 622 3.55 8.63 0.56
C PHE A 622 3.33 7.12 0.76
N GLY A 623 4.26 6.41 1.39
CA GLY A 623 4.18 4.96 1.60
C GLY A 623 2.99 4.53 2.46
N THR A 624 2.47 5.41 3.31
CA THR A 624 1.29 5.13 4.12
C THR A 624 0.01 5.77 3.55
N ALA A 625 0.13 6.54 2.47
CA ALA A 625 -0.96 7.32 1.91
C ALA A 625 -2.11 6.45 1.41
N ARG A 626 -3.32 6.99 1.45
CA ARG A 626 -4.53 6.29 1.06
C ARG A 626 -5.50 7.19 0.33
N ILE A 627 -6.04 6.68 -0.78
CA ILE A 627 -7.12 7.32 -1.52
C ILE A 627 -8.47 6.83 -0.95
N LEU A 628 -9.30 7.74 -0.47
CA LEU A 628 -10.63 7.42 0.07
C LEU A 628 -11.63 7.30 -1.08
N LYS A 629 -12.03 6.06 -1.42
CA LYS A 629 -13.05 5.77 -2.43
C LYS A 629 -14.38 5.40 -1.74
N PRO A 630 -15.56 5.84 -2.25
CA PRO A 630 -16.87 5.57 -1.64
C PRO A 630 -17.14 4.09 -1.40
N ASP A 631 -16.64 3.23 -2.28
CA ASP A 631 -16.88 1.79 -2.28
C ASP A 631 -15.75 0.99 -1.60
N SER A 632 -14.82 1.67 -0.93
CA SER A 632 -13.68 1.05 -0.25
C SER A 632 -13.77 1.18 1.27
N SER A 633 -13.37 0.13 1.98
CA SER A 633 -13.28 0.16 3.45
C SER A 633 -12.31 1.27 3.89
N ASN A 634 -12.70 2.17 4.79
CA ASN A 634 -11.81 3.20 5.33
C ASN A 634 -10.87 2.70 6.44
N TRP A 635 -10.90 1.41 6.79
CA TRP A 635 -10.07 0.83 7.85
C TRP A 635 -8.72 0.35 7.31
N THR A 636 -7.62 0.59 8.03
CA THR A 636 -6.26 0.13 7.66
C THR A 636 -5.47 -0.30 8.88
N SER A 637 -4.37 -1.05 8.71
CA SER A 637 -3.34 -1.12 9.75
C SER A 637 -2.86 0.27 10.16
N LEU A 638 -2.63 0.50 11.44
CA LEU A 638 -2.06 1.76 11.93
C LEU A 638 -0.69 1.99 11.28
N ALA A 639 -0.51 3.14 10.64
CA ALA A 639 0.75 3.54 10.04
C ALA A 639 0.84 5.06 10.14
N SER A 640 1.67 5.54 11.06
CA SER A 640 1.89 6.96 11.37
C SER A 640 3.07 7.09 12.35
N THR A 641 3.72 8.24 12.38
CA THR A 641 4.82 8.54 13.30
C THR A 641 4.32 8.81 14.72
N TYR A 642 4.89 8.12 15.71
CA TYR A 642 4.56 8.33 17.14
C TYR A 642 4.74 9.81 17.54
N GLY A 643 3.75 10.35 18.25
CA GLY A 643 3.69 11.77 18.64
C GLY A 643 2.86 12.66 17.70
N TYR A 644 2.56 12.22 16.48
CA TYR A 644 1.74 12.96 15.51
C TYR A 644 0.36 12.32 15.27
N ILE A 645 0.11 11.16 15.87
CA ILE A 645 -1.08 10.33 15.62
C ILE A 645 -2.30 10.96 16.27
N ALA A 646 -3.37 11.12 15.49
CA ALA A 646 -4.65 11.58 16.01
C ALA A 646 -5.27 10.54 16.97
N PRO A 647 -5.85 10.95 18.11
CA PRO A 647 -6.38 10.02 19.11
C PRO A 647 -7.39 9.02 18.53
N GLU A 648 -8.36 9.48 17.74
CA GLU A 648 -9.37 8.62 17.14
C GLU A 648 -8.76 7.62 16.14
N PHE A 649 -7.70 7.99 15.44
CA PHE A 649 -7.04 7.10 14.49
C PHE A 649 -6.25 6.02 15.22
N ALA A 650 -5.63 6.36 16.36
CA ALA A 650 -4.94 5.40 17.21
C ALA A 650 -5.90 4.33 17.77
N TYR A 651 -7.12 4.71 18.19
CA TYR A 651 -8.08 3.77 18.78
C TYR A 651 -8.94 3.03 17.75
N THR A 652 -9.31 3.68 16.65
CA THR A 652 -10.25 3.09 15.68
C THR A 652 -9.56 2.52 14.46
N MET A 653 -8.36 2.98 14.07
CA MET A 653 -7.73 2.63 12.78
C MET A 653 -8.57 2.98 11.53
N ARG A 654 -9.64 3.76 11.70
CA ARG A 654 -10.44 4.30 10.60
C ARG A 654 -9.74 5.54 10.05
N VAL A 655 -9.37 5.50 8.78
CA VAL A 655 -8.74 6.61 8.08
C VAL A 655 -9.79 7.66 7.74
N ASP A 656 -9.50 8.90 8.11
CA ASP A 656 -10.24 10.09 7.72
C ASP A 656 -9.23 11.24 7.52
N LYS A 657 -9.58 12.22 6.68
CA LYS A 657 -8.78 13.44 6.43
C LYS A 657 -8.42 14.17 7.74
N LYS A 658 -9.27 14.03 8.77
CA LYS A 658 -9.08 14.63 10.10
C LYS A 658 -7.83 14.13 10.84
N CYS A 659 -7.27 12.97 10.47
CA CYS A 659 -6.02 12.51 11.07
C CYS A 659 -4.81 13.36 10.61
N ASP A 660 -4.70 13.67 9.31
CA ASP A 660 -3.67 14.56 8.77
C ASP A 660 -3.76 15.97 9.35
N ILE A 661 -4.98 16.46 9.63
CA ILE A 661 -5.21 17.77 10.24
C ILE A 661 -4.61 17.82 11.66
N PHE A 662 -4.79 16.76 12.45
CA PHE A 662 -4.19 16.68 13.78
C PHE A 662 -2.66 16.68 13.68
N SER A 663 -2.09 15.84 12.80
CA SER A 663 -0.65 15.79 12.56
C SER A 663 -0.07 17.12 12.07
N PHE A 664 -0.81 17.85 11.23
CA PHE A 664 -0.50 19.23 10.81
C PHE A 664 -0.44 20.19 12.02
N GLY A 665 -1.38 20.08 12.95
CA GLY A 665 -1.38 20.85 14.19
C GLY A 665 -0.10 20.62 15.00
N VAL A 666 0.27 19.36 15.23
CA VAL A 666 1.48 18.98 15.97
C VAL A 666 2.74 19.54 15.29
N LEU A 667 2.84 19.34 13.98
CA LEU A 667 3.99 19.80 13.19
C LEU A 667 4.10 21.32 13.13
N THR A 668 2.98 22.04 13.10
CA THR A 668 2.98 23.51 13.14
C THR A 668 3.53 24.03 14.46
N TRP A 669 3.17 23.40 15.59
CA TRP A 669 3.76 23.72 16.88
C TRP A 669 5.27 23.41 16.92
N GLU A 670 5.67 22.25 16.40
CA GLU A 670 7.09 21.88 16.30
C GLU A 670 7.92 22.91 15.52
N VAL A 671 7.39 23.42 14.39
CA VAL A 671 8.05 24.45 13.57
C VAL A 671 8.30 25.73 14.37
N PHE A 672 7.33 26.22 15.14
CA PHE A 672 7.51 27.46 15.91
C PHE A 672 8.30 27.27 17.20
N MET A 673 8.25 26.09 17.80
CA MET A 673 9.02 25.76 19.01
C MET A 673 10.47 25.36 18.70
N GLY A 674 10.76 24.95 17.47
CA GLY A 674 12.06 24.39 17.09
C GLY A 674 12.35 23.00 17.67
N ARG A 675 11.36 22.37 18.30
CA ARG A 675 11.39 21.04 18.93
C ARG A 675 9.97 20.49 19.03
N HIS A 676 9.84 19.17 19.10
CA HIS A 676 8.54 18.51 19.20
C HIS A 676 7.77 18.98 20.47
N PRO A 677 6.46 19.28 20.39
CA PRO A 677 5.69 19.83 21.51
C PRO A 677 5.50 18.87 22.70
N GLY A 678 5.54 17.55 22.47
CA GLY A 678 5.55 16.53 23.53
C GLY A 678 4.41 16.69 24.54
N ASP A 679 4.75 16.84 25.82
CA ASP A 679 3.78 16.98 26.93
C ASP A 679 2.86 18.20 26.77
N LEU A 680 3.24 19.23 25.99
CA LEU A 680 2.36 20.36 25.73
C LEU A 680 1.09 19.96 24.98
N ILE A 681 1.13 18.89 24.16
CA ILE A 681 -0.07 18.36 23.49
C ILE A 681 -1.12 17.96 24.53
N SER A 682 -0.70 17.25 25.59
CA SER A 682 -1.59 16.84 26.69
C SER A 682 -2.12 18.04 27.48
N TYR A 683 -1.27 19.07 27.68
CA TYR A 683 -1.67 20.31 28.31
C TYR A 683 -2.74 21.05 27.49
N PHE A 684 -2.58 21.15 26.17
CA PHE A 684 -3.59 21.73 25.28
C PHE A 684 -4.94 21.01 25.33
N SER A 685 -4.92 19.67 25.33
CA SER A 685 -6.15 18.89 25.48
C SER A 685 -6.81 19.09 26.85
N SER A 686 -6.03 19.27 27.91
CA SER A 686 -6.56 19.54 29.25
C SER A 686 -7.17 20.94 29.39
N LEU A 687 -6.61 21.93 28.69
CA LEU A 687 -7.05 23.32 28.68
C LEU A 687 -8.46 23.50 28.08
N GLU A 688 -8.83 22.71 27.07
CA GLU A 688 -10.20 22.71 26.52
C GLU A 688 -11.25 22.14 27.49
N SER A 689 -10.82 21.35 28.49
CA SER A 689 -11.69 20.64 29.43
C SER A 689 -11.76 21.24 30.83
N ALA A 690 -10.97 22.28 31.12
CA ALA A 690 -10.88 22.87 32.46
C ALA A 690 -11.99 23.91 32.70
N PRO A 691 -12.74 23.84 33.84
CA PRO A 691 -13.65 24.92 34.24
C PRO A 691 -12.86 26.18 34.60
N SER A 692 -13.41 27.34 34.26
CA SER A 692 -12.81 28.68 34.37
C SER A 692 -12.42 29.14 35.79
N SER A 693 -12.57 28.30 36.81
CA SER A 693 -12.30 28.60 38.22
C SER A 693 -11.05 27.93 38.81
N MET A 694 -10.27 27.17 38.03
CA MET A 694 -9.04 26.51 38.51
C MET A 694 -7.83 26.76 37.62
N SER A 695 -7.22 27.94 37.69
CA SER A 695 -5.92 28.20 37.01
C SER A 695 -4.98 29.08 37.85
N ASN A 696 -4.76 28.69 39.11
CA ASN A 696 -3.57 29.11 39.84
C ASN A 696 -2.60 27.93 39.91
N ASP A 697 -1.68 27.83 38.93
CA ASP A 697 -0.25 27.67 39.28
C ASP A 697 0.79 27.65 38.15
N ARG A 698 0.45 27.67 36.85
CA ARG A 698 1.48 27.83 35.79
C ARG A 698 0.98 28.59 34.57
N GLN A 699 1.05 29.92 34.62
CA GLN A 699 0.83 30.77 33.45
C GLN A 699 2.05 30.69 32.54
N VAL A 700 1.99 29.86 31.50
CA VAL A 700 3.04 29.74 30.49
C VAL A 700 2.90 30.88 29.48
N LEU A 701 3.95 31.70 29.34
CA LEU A 701 3.99 32.75 28.34
C LEU A 701 4.36 32.18 26.97
N LEU A 702 3.68 32.64 25.92
CA LEU A 702 3.94 32.20 24.54
C LEU A 702 5.40 32.44 24.15
N LYS A 703 5.98 33.55 24.61
CA LYS A 703 7.38 33.89 24.35
C LYS A 703 8.37 32.86 24.88
N ASP A 704 8.02 32.07 25.89
CA ASP A 704 8.91 31.07 26.52
C ASP A 704 8.70 29.67 25.89
N THR A 705 7.64 29.50 25.08
CA THR A 705 7.30 28.26 24.37
C THR A 705 7.92 28.21 22.98
N ILE A 706 7.94 29.33 22.26
CA ILE A 706 8.53 29.43 20.92
C ILE A 706 10.05 29.24 20.94
N ASP A 707 10.65 29.04 19.78
CA ASP A 707 12.10 28.79 19.64
C ASP A 707 12.96 29.96 20.16
N GLN A 708 13.58 29.75 21.33
CA GLN A 708 14.40 30.74 22.01
C GLN A 708 15.70 31.09 21.28
N ARG A 709 16.08 30.31 20.26
CA ARG A 709 17.26 30.59 19.43
C ARG A 709 17.04 31.80 18.52
N LEU A 710 15.79 32.20 18.31
CA LEU A 710 15.40 33.37 17.51
C LEU A 710 14.97 34.52 18.41
N ALA A 711 15.23 35.76 17.99
CA ALA A 711 14.64 36.93 18.63
C ALA A 711 13.11 36.88 18.52
N PRO A 712 12.33 37.30 19.54
CA PRO A 712 10.88 37.28 19.48
C PRO A 712 10.33 38.00 18.24
N PRO A 713 9.27 37.49 17.59
CA PRO A 713 8.71 38.12 16.40
C PRO A 713 8.16 39.51 16.73
N VAL A 714 8.28 40.43 15.77
CA VAL A 714 7.82 41.82 15.88
C VAL A 714 6.96 42.20 14.68
N GLY A 715 6.17 43.27 14.83
CA GLY A 715 5.36 43.81 13.73
C GLY A 715 4.34 42.81 13.19
N GLN A 716 4.32 42.63 11.86
CA GLN A 716 3.38 41.75 11.19
C GLN A 716 3.65 40.26 11.49
N SER A 717 4.92 39.83 11.52
CA SER A 717 5.29 38.45 11.83
C SER A 717 4.78 37.99 13.20
N ALA A 718 4.71 38.89 14.19
CA ALA A 718 4.16 38.57 15.51
C ALA A 718 2.66 38.25 15.44
N LYS A 719 1.90 38.99 14.63
CA LYS A 719 0.47 38.74 14.40
C LYS A 719 0.26 37.41 13.68
N ASP A 720 1.04 37.17 12.63
CA ASP A 720 0.93 35.98 11.80
C ASP A 720 1.31 34.70 12.56
N VAL A 721 2.37 34.75 13.39
CA VAL A 721 2.75 33.62 14.27
C VAL A 721 1.62 33.31 15.26
N VAL A 722 1.09 34.31 15.96
CA VAL A 722 -0.01 34.10 16.92
C VAL A 722 -1.25 33.54 16.24
N SER A 723 -1.66 34.12 15.11
CA SER A 723 -2.81 33.66 14.33
C SER A 723 -2.65 32.21 13.88
N THR A 724 -1.46 31.86 13.36
CA THR A 724 -1.15 30.50 12.92
C THR A 724 -1.17 29.50 14.07
N MET A 725 -0.62 29.87 15.23
CA MET A 725 -0.62 29.00 16.42
C MET A 725 -2.03 28.77 16.99
N LYS A 726 -2.95 29.75 16.88
CA LYS A 726 -4.38 29.56 17.19
C LYS A 726 -5.03 28.54 16.27
N ILE A 727 -4.78 28.63 14.97
CA ILE A 727 -5.30 27.67 13.98
C ILE A 727 -4.75 26.27 14.25
N ALA A 728 -3.44 26.16 14.56
CA ALA A 728 -2.82 24.90 14.92
C ALA A 728 -3.42 24.27 16.17
N LEU A 729 -3.76 25.08 17.17
CA LEU A 729 -4.45 24.62 18.38
C LEU A 729 -5.84 24.04 18.07
N ALA A 730 -6.63 24.69 17.20
CA ALA A 730 -7.91 24.16 16.75
C ALA A 730 -7.78 22.83 15.98
N CYS A 731 -6.66 22.62 15.28
CA CYS A 731 -6.35 21.35 14.61
C CYS A 731 -6.06 20.20 15.60
N LEU A 732 -5.64 20.51 16.83
CA LEU A 732 -5.31 19.53 17.88
C LEU A 732 -6.52 19.10 18.73
N ASN A 733 -7.74 19.50 18.37
CA ASN A 733 -8.93 19.13 19.13
C ASN A 733 -9.11 17.60 19.19
N GLY A 734 -9.44 17.07 20.37
CA GLY A 734 -9.63 15.63 20.57
C GLY A 734 -10.80 15.04 19.78
N ASN A 735 -11.81 15.86 19.46
CA ASN A 735 -12.94 15.46 18.63
C ASN A 735 -12.66 15.79 17.15
N PRO A 736 -12.55 14.79 16.25
CA PRO A 736 -12.25 15.03 14.83
C PRO A 736 -13.30 15.88 14.12
N GLN A 737 -14.56 15.91 14.59
CA GLN A 737 -15.62 16.72 13.98
C GLN A 737 -15.43 18.22 14.22
N LEU A 738 -14.80 18.62 15.34
CA LEU A 738 -14.55 20.02 15.68
C LEU A 738 -13.30 20.58 14.99
N ARG A 739 -12.41 19.72 14.48
CA ARG A 739 -11.22 20.17 13.73
C ARG A 739 -11.64 20.86 12.43
N PRO A 740 -11.00 21.97 12.04
CA PRO A 740 -11.25 22.60 10.75
C PRO A 740 -10.83 21.66 9.61
N THR A 741 -11.35 21.90 8.41
CA THR A 741 -10.85 21.25 7.19
C THR A 741 -9.55 21.88 6.71
N MET A 742 -8.71 21.15 5.98
CA MET A 742 -7.48 21.75 5.41
C MET A 742 -7.77 22.87 4.42
N HIS A 743 -8.94 22.87 3.77
CA HIS A 743 -9.40 23.99 2.96
C HIS A 743 -9.61 25.26 3.81
N GLN A 744 -10.32 25.14 4.94
CA GLN A 744 -10.52 26.26 5.87
C GLN A 744 -9.20 26.75 6.48
N VAL A 745 -8.30 25.82 6.85
CA VAL A 745 -6.96 26.15 7.36
C VAL A 745 -6.14 26.92 6.33
N SER A 746 -6.03 26.42 5.10
CA SER A 746 -5.29 27.08 4.00
C SER A 746 -5.86 28.47 3.69
N GLN A 747 -7.20 28.63 3.66
CA GLN A 747 -7.81 29.96 3.50
C GLN A 747 -7.52 30.89 4.68
N ALA A 748 -7.59 30.41 5.91
CA ALA A 748 -7.37 31.22 7.10
C ALA A 748 -5.93 31.72 7.20
N LEU A 749 -4.95 30.88 6.83
CA LEU A 749 -3.52 31.27 6.77
C LEU A 749 -3.22 32.30 5.67
N GLY A 750 -4.04 32.33 4.62
CA GLY A 750 -3.92 33.33 3.54
C GLY A 750 -4.56 34.70 3.84
N ARG A 751 -5.30 34.83 4.95
CA ARG A 751 -5.95 36.10 5.35
C ARG A 751 -5.00 36.99 6.14
N GLN A 752 -5.28 38.30 6.13
CA GLN A 752 -4.51 39.26 6.91
C GLN A 752 -4.78 39.09 8.42
N SER A 753 -3.72 38.89 9.20
CA SER A 753 -3.84 38.66 10.65
C SER A 753 -4.36 39.88 11.41
N LEU A 754 -5.24 39.60 12.39
CA LEU A 754 -5.80 40.60 13.27
C LEU A 754 -4.74 41.26 14.18
N PRO A 755 -5.01 42.47 14.72
CA PRO A 755 -4.13 43.10 15.71
C PRO A 755 -3.95 42.20 16.94
N LEU A 756 -2.75 42.18 17.52
CA LEU A 756 -2.50 41.45 18.76
C LEU A 756 -3.23 42.13 19.93
N PRO A 757 -3.83 41.34 20.84
CA PRO A 757 -4.51 41.88 22.02
C PRO A 757 -3.52 42.52 23.03
N SER A 758 -2.25 42.10 23.01
CA SER A 758 -1.18 42.64 23.86
C SER A 758 0.19 42.54 23.16
N ILE A 759 1.23 43.09 23.80
CA ILE A 759 2.61 42.95 23.31
C ILE A 759 2.95 41.46 23.27
N PHE A 760 3.59 40.97 22.20
CA PHE A 760 3.87 39.54 22.02
C PHE A 760 4.49 38.86 23.27
N ARG A 761 5.36 39.57 24.00
CA ARG A 761 6.04 39.08 25.20
C ARG A 761 5.12 38.82 26.41
N THR A 762 3.90 39.34 26.41
CA THR A 762 2.93 39.20 27.51
C THR A 762 1.80 38.24 27.21
N ILE A 763 1.72 37.72 25.97
CA ILE A 763 0.67 36.79 25.56
C ILE A 763 0.83 35.47 26.31
N LYS A 764 -0.23 35.05 27.01
CA LYS A 764 -0.30 33.74 27.66
C LYS A 764 -0.80 32.68 26.69
N LEU A 765 -0.38 31.43 26.90
CA LEU A 765 -0.81 30.30 26.07
C LEU A 765 -2.33 30.11 26.09
N GLU A 766 -2.96 30.35 27.24
CA GLU A 766 -4.42 30.31 27.45
C GLU A 766 -5.19 31.31 26.58
N GLU A 767 -4.59 32.46 26.25
CA GLU A 767 -5.22 33.49 25.40
C GLU A 767 -5.33 33.04 23.92
N LEU A 768 -4.70 31.92 23.56
CA LEU A 768 -4.84 31.31 22.24
C LEU A 768 -6.15 30.53 22.07
N LEU A 769 -6.86 30.20 23.15
CA LEU A 769 -8.12 29.42 23.13
C LEU A 769 -9.37 30.26 22.83
N GLY A 770 -9.27 31.58 22.78
CA GLY A 770 -10.42 32.46 22.54
C GLY A 770 -10.98 32.34 21.12
N ASP A 771 -12.32 32.28 21.02
CA ASP A 771 -13.19 32.18 19.84
C ASP A 771 -12.48 32.06 18.49
N VAL A 772 -12.09 30.82 18.15
CA VAL A 772 -11.82 30.45 16.76
C VAL A 772 -13.17 30.36 16.05
N VAL A 773 -13.70 31.51 15.63
CA VAL A 773 -14.88 31.58 14.75
C VAL A 773 -14.47 31.07 13.37
N CYS A 774 -14.58 29.75 13.17
CA CYS A 774 -14.72 29.17 11.84
C CYS A 774 -16.21 29.16 11.46
N ASN A 775 -16.82 30.34 11.31
CA ASN A 775 -18.07 30.47 10.55
C ASN A 775 -17.69 30.58 9.07
N GLY A 776 -18.04 29.54 8.31
CA GLY A 776 -17.80 29.37 6.89
C GLY A 776 -17.77 27.89 6.54
#